data_AF-A0AA36FUD2-F1
#
_entry.id   AF-A0AA36FUD2-F1
#
_cell.length_a   1.000
_cell.length_b   1.000
_cell.length_c   1.000
_cell.angle_alpha   90.00
_cell.angle_beta   90.00
_cell.angle_gamma   90.00
#
_symmetry.space_group_name_H-M   'P 1'
#
loop_
_entity.id
_entity.type
_entity.pdbx_description
1 polymer ?
#
loop_
_entity_poly.entity_id
_entity_poly.type
_entity_poly.pdbx_seq_one_letter_code
_entity_poly.pdbx_strand_id
1 'polypeptide(L)'
;MSAEALKLIIDSLNQEPFNLNTTLIAFDNFSDNRLLQVLSDVICWITGNDNIDVRDESPDATALRLFNSLKLLRFRPPTDIEQLDEWRVGIVEGSKASVYPVLYYIFSNVDALKERAYLAKFLTKVDVPSDIHDIDTVQLQNEHAEAMERFKEAHQQVTELRGDTMMVDDIKTDLRAMEQEKEQLTRRVEKIQRKVVNMPNLDKIIGAAEAHRKELERLENLNVQRQEQRNAVINSELKTQRLEAQLKEIRQQAEGLDPSDLVAQLEEEMKTNHFLLEKQEQEIRNRREMVKELQRISEMPAIEKSEVDQLKKDVDTINQRIIELESERDKREEGQDENFSIYRHQAATVERKRNGVAQQLQEAKNDLDEIQRRLAQRKEEMRSDNGGEDVVTSLQFKNYVNKLRGITIQYKKRRGEMEDIKSENLILNRTCELLTKKYEDLKDKMESMGMVVLENIEVPMRIERPKTAAPKTDDTEELRNMINDLNQQLDEKRARIAPLKDRREDVARKLNLTLEEFQTKKRRYDQEKHAMEEHFAALMKQVEDLEARYEHASTQGKMAELAGDTAEAHIAKITDGSINQVIEEIEQLTKKYQQDADAGRRGSAQVNTIDTKKQMLMWRSLEKIFEMKLALAKQDPAKSDYPIGDRRGGRF
;
A
#
# COMPACT_ATOMS: atom_id res chain seq x y z
N MET A 1 -50.98 1.88 -3.93
CA MET A 1 -50.29 2.95 -3.17
C MET A 1 -49.61 2.33 -1.95
N SER A 2 -48.38 2.72 -1.62
CA SER A 2 -47.67 2.24 -0.42
C SER A 2 -48.14 2.96 0.85
N ALA A 3 -47.96 2.37 2.03
CA ALA A 3 -48.30 2.99 3.31
C ALA A 3 -47.52 4.29 3.57
N GLU A 4 -46.31 4.41 3.00
CA GLU A 4 -45.48 5.61 3.07
C GLU A 4 -46.06 6.78 2.27
N ALA A 5 -46.64 6.51 1.10
CA ALA A 5 -47.28 7.54 0.29
C ALA A 5 -48.50 8.15 0.99
N LEU A 6 -49.28 7.34 1.72
CA LEU A 6 -50.40 7.83 2.53
C LEU A 6 -49.93 8.65 3.73
N LYS A 7 -48.85 8.24 4.41
CA LYS A 7 -48.26 9.02 5.50
C LYS A 7 -47.80 10.40 5.02
N LEU A 8 -47.09 10.46 3.90
CA LEU A 8 -46.61 11.73 3.34
C LEU A 8 -47.76 12.70 3.01
N ILE A 9 -48.86 12.20 2.44
CA ILE A 9 -50.06 13.01 2.17
C ILE A 9 -50.64 13.55 3.48
N ILE A 10 -50.78 12.71 4.50
CA ILE A 10 -51.37 13.10 5.79
C ILE A 10 -50.49 14.10 6.54
N ASP A 11 -49.18 13.84 6.59
CA ASP A 11 -48.22 14.72 7.25
C ASP A 11 -48.23 16.11 6.57
N SER A 12 -48.32 16.15 5.24
CA SER A 12 -48.39 17.41 4.48
C SER A 12 -49.73 18.14 4.64
N LEU A 13 -50.85 17.42 4.73
CA LEU A 13 -52.18 17.99 5.01
C LEU A 13 -52.35 18.48 6.46
N ASN A 14 -51.53 17.97 7.38
CA ASN A 14 -51.51 18.37 8.78
C ASN A 14 -50.58 19.55 9.06
N GLN A 15 -49.63 19.82 8.16
CA GLN A 15 -48.78 21.01 8.21
C GLN A 15 -49.49 22.27 7.69
N GLU A 16 -48.91 23.44 7.94
CA GLU A 16 -49.38 24.70 7.37
C GLU A 16 -49.29 24.63 5.83
N PRO A 17 -50.36 25.01 5.10
CA PRO A 17 -51.46 25.89 5.47
C PRO A 17 -52.82 25.19 5.73
N PHE A 18 -52.90 23.87 5.59
CA PHE A 18 -54.17 23.14 5.63
C PHE A 18 -54.61 22.76 7.05
N ASN A 19 -53.66 22.44 7.94
CA ASN A 19 -53.90 22.17 9.38
C ASN A 19 -55.10 21.25 9.66
N LEU A 20 -55.32 20.23 8.81
CA LEU A 20 -56.52 19.40 8.86
C LEU A 20 -56.52 18.40 10.03
N ASN A 21 -55.38 18.21 10.71
CA ASN A 21 -55.19 17.33 11.88
C ASN A 21 -55.83 15.94 11.71
N THR A 22 -55.66 15.35 10.53
CA THR A 22 -56.23 14.07 10.14
C THR A 22 -55.34 12.90 10.54
N THR A 23 -55.96 11.82 11.02
CA THR A 23 -55.31 10.51 11.22
C THR A 23 -55.52 9.64 9.98
N LEU A 24 -54.66 8.64 9.75
CA LEU A 24 -54.77 7.69 8.64
C LEU A 24 -56.18 7.07 8.48
N ILE A 25 -56.82 6.72 9.60
CA ILE A 25 -58.18 6.17 9.62
C ILE A 25 -59.23 7.23 9.25
N ALA A 26 -59.04 8.48 9.68
CA ALA A 26 -59.97 9.57 9.38
C ALA A 26 -59.86 9.98 7.91
N PHE A 27 -58.64 10.05 7.37
CA PHE A 27 -58.38 10.38 5.96
C PHE A 27 -58.92 9.30 5.02
N ASP A 28 -58.74 8.01 5.34
CA ASP A 28 -59.31 6.94 4.52
C ASP A 28 -60.86 6.87 4.62
N ASN A 29 -61.47 7.45 5.64
CA ASN A 29 -62.93 7.55 5.74
C ASN A 29 -63.52 8.82 5.09
N PHE A 30 -62.74 9.61 4.35
CA PHE A 30 -63.27 10.77 3.64
C PHE A 30 -64.22 10.34 2.52
N SER A 31 -65.34 11.06 2.40
CA SER A 31 -66.25 10.90 1.27
C SER A 31 -65.60 11.44 -0.01
N ASP A 32 -66.00 10.89 -1.15
CA ASP A 32 -65.38 11.24 -2.44
C ASP A 32 -65.50 12.74 -2.76
N ASN A 33 -66.64 13.36 -2.40
CA ASN A 33 -66.82 14.83 -2.49
C ASN A 33 -65.88 15.63 -1.59
N ARG A 34 -65.59 15.12 -0.38
CA ARG A 34 -64.66 15.76 0.55
C ARG A 34 -63.22 15.63 0.04
N LEU A 35 -62.87 14.48 -0.52
CA LEU A 35 -61.55 14.22 -1.11
C LEU A 35 -61.32 15.09 -2.36
N LEU A 36 -62.36 15.28 -3.18
CA LEU A 36 -62.35 16.18 -4.32
C LEU A 36 -62.18 17.65 -3.91
N GLN A 37 -62.85 18.09 -2.84
CA GLN A 37 -62.65 19.43 -2.28
C GLN A 37 -61.22 19.63 -1.80
N VAL A 38 -60.66 18.66 -1.06
CA VAL A 38 -59.26 18.70 -0.61
C VAL A 38 -58.30 18.80 -1.79
N LEU A 39 -58.55 18.04 -2.87
CA LEU A 39 -57.75 18.14 -4.09
C LEU A 39 -57.86 19.53 -4.75
N SER A 40 -59.07 20.10 -4.81
CA SER A 40 -59.31 21.44 -5.34
C SER A 40 -58.57 22.50 -4.51
N ASP A 41 -58.67 22.44 -3.18
CA ASP A 41 -58.00 23.37 -2.26
C ASP A 41 -56.47 23.28 -2.38
N VAL A 42 -55.93 22.06 -2.48
CA VAL A 42 -54.50 21.82 -2.66
C VAL A 42 -53.98 22.38 -3.99
N ILE A 43 -54.75 22.22 -5.07
CA ILE A 43 -54.39 22.77 -6.39
C ILE A 43 -54.52 24.31 -6.40
N CYS A 44 -55.55 24.88 -5.77
CA CYS A 44 -55.72 26.33 -5.65
C CYS A 44 -54.56 26.95 -4.84
N TRP A 45 -54.14 26.29 -3.76
CA TRP A 45 -52.99 26.70 -2.97
C TRP A 45 -51.68 26.74 -3.77
N ILE A 46 -51.42 25.73 -4.61
CA ILE A 46 -50.19 25.67 -5.42
C ILE A 46 -50.21 26.68 -6.55
N THR A 47 -51.39 26.89 -7.14
CA THR A 47 -51.57 27.83 -8.25
C THR A 47 -51.73 29.28 -7.80
N GLY A 48 -51.96 29.51 -6.50
CA GLY A 48 -52.20 30.85 -5.94
C GLY A 48 -53.55 31.45 -6.37
N ASN A 49 -54.52 30.59 -6.71
CA ASN A 49 -55.88 30.98 -7.07
C ASN A 49 -56.80 30.96 -5.84
N ASP A 50 -57.91 31.70 -5.89
CA ASP A 50 -58.92 31.70 -4.82
C ASP A 50 -59.54 30.30 -4.64
N ASN A 51 -59.91 29.95 -3.41
CA ASN A 51 -60.55 28.67 -3.12
C ASN A 51 -61.94 28.61 -3.76
N ILE A 52 -62.19 27.53 -4.48
CA ILE A 52 -63.47 27.27 -5.16
C ILE A 52 -64.14 26.08 -4.47
N ASP A 53 -65.37 26.27 -3.99
CA ASP A 53 -66.21 25.17 -3.51
C ASP A 53 -66.71 24.36 -4.70
N VAL A 54 -66.40 23.07 -4.72
CA VAL A 54 -66.75 22.15 -5.79
C VAL A 54 -68.26 21.94 -5.92
N ARG A 55 -69.05 22.34 -4.92
CA ARG A 55 -70.52 22.30 -4.96
C ARG A 55 -71.16 23.40 -5.79
N ASP A 56 -70.43 24.49 -6.05
CA ASP A 56 -70.92 25.65 -6.80
C ASP A 56 -70.64 25.53 -8.31
N GLU A 57 -69.82 24.56 -8.73
CA GLU A 57 -69.46 24.29 -10.13
C GLU A 57 -70.17 23.03 -10.68
N SER A 58 -70.40 22.98 -12.00
CA SER A 58 -70.84 21.73 -12.64
C SER A 58 -69.67 20.72 -12.63
N PRO A 59 -69.94 19.40 -12.50
CA PRO A 59 -68.88 18.38 -12.49
C PRO A 59 -67.95 18.46 -13.71
N ASP A 60 -68.49 18.81 -14.88
CA ASP A 60 -67.73 18.99 -16.12
C ASP A 60 -66.81 20.22 -16.07
N ALA A 61 -67.26 21.33 -15.48
CA ALA A 61 -66.47 22.55 -15.33
C ALA A 61 -65.33 22.35 -14.33
N THR A 62 -65.61 21.69 -13.19
CA THR A 62 -64.61 21.30 -12.19
C THR A 62 -63.54 20.40 -12.80
N ALA A 63 -63.96 19.38 -13.57
CA ALA A 63 -63.04 18.45 -14.22
C ALA A 63 -62.13 19.15 -15.23
N LEU A 64 -62.68 20.03 -16.09
CA LEU A 64 -61.87 20.82 -17.03
C LEU A 64 -60.86 21.71 -16.31
N ARG A 65 -61.26 22.36 -15.21
CA ARG A 65 -60.36 23.19 -14.39
C ARG A 65 -59.24 22.36 -13.76
N LEU A 66 -59.57 21.22 -13.17
CA LEU A 66 -58.61 20.31 -12.57
C LEU A 66 -57.65 19.74 -13.63
N PHE A 67 -58.14 19.28 -14.79
CA PHE A 67 -57.28 18.78 -15.86
C PHE A 67 -56.37 19.85 -16.46
N ASN A 68 -56.87 21.08 -16.64
CA ASN A 68 -56.03 22.20 -17.10
C ASN A 68 -54.94 22.54 -16.07
N SER A 69 -55.28 22.52 -14.78
CA SER A 69 -54.32 22.75 -13.70
C SER A 69 -53.30 21.62 -13.59
N LEU A 70 -53.71 20.36 -13.73
CA LEU A 70 -52.81 19.20 -13.72
C LEU A 70 -51.90 19.17 -14.95
N LYS A 71 -52.39 19.60 -16.11
CA LYS A 71 -51.58 19.80 -17.33
C LYS A 71 -50.54 20.90 -17.13
N LEU A 72 -50.90 21.99 -16.44
CA LEU A 72 -49.98 23.07 -16.07
C LEU A 72 -48.86 22.56 -15.15
N LEU A 73 -49.23 21.74 -14.17
CA LEU A 73 -48.31 21.13 -13.20
C LEU A 73 -47.46 20.00 -13.81
N ARG A 74 -47.76 19.59 -15.06
CA ARG A 74 -47.15 18.45 -15.77
C ARG A 74 -47.30 17.11 -15.06
N PHE A 75 -48.46 16.87 -14.46
CA PHE A 75 -48.82 15.53 -13.99
C PHE A 75 -48.89 14.57 -15.19
N ARG A 76 -48.28 13.39 -15.07
CA ARG A 76 -48.32 12.35 -16.12
C ARG A 76 -49.50 11.42 -15.86
N PRO A 77 -50.57 11.50 -16.66
CA PRO A 77 -51.68 10.56 -16.53
C PRO A 77 -51.26 9.15 -17.00
N PRO A 78 -52.04 8.10 -16.66
CA PRO A 78 -51.82 6.73 -17.14
C PRO A 78 -51.72 6.67 -18.68
N THR A 79 -50.83 5.82 -19.20
CA THR A 79 -50.56 5.68 -20.64
C THR A 79 -51.57 4.80 -21.38
N ASP A 80 -52.25 3.89 -20.68
CA ASP A 80 -53.24 3.00 -21.28
C ASP A 80 -54.57 3.73 -21.46
N ILE A 81 -55.18 3.60 -22.64
CA ILE A 81 -56.41 4.33 -23.03
C ILE A 81 -57.58 4.00 -22.11
N GLU A 82 -57.76 2.72 -21.76
CA GLU A 82 -58.83 2.26 -20.85
C GLU A 82 -58.62 2.79 -19.42
N GLN A 83 -57.38 2.76 -18.92
CA GLN A 83 -57.05 3.30 -17.59
C GLN A 83 -57.10 4.83 -17.55
N LEU A 84 -56.85 5.49 -18.68
CA LEU A 84 -56.96 6.95 -18.80
C LEU A 84 -58.42 7.40 -18.72
N ASP A 85 -59.33 6.69 -19.38
CA ASP A 85 -60.76 6.99 -19.31
C ASP A 85 -61.33 6.66 -17.92
N GLU A 86 -60.90 5.56 -17.30
CA GLU A 86 -61.24 5.24 -15.90
C GLU A 86 -60.68 6.28 -14.92
N TRP A 87 -59.46 6.77 -15.13
CA TRP A 87 -58.86 7.83 -14.31
C TRP A 87 -59.58 9.17 -14.45
N ARG A 88 -60.01 9.53 -15.68
CA ARG A 88 -60.79 10.74 -15.95
C ARG A 88 -62.13 10.70 -15.22
N VAL A 89 -62.86 9.59 -15.33
CA VAL A 89 -64.11 9.36 -14.59
C VAL A 89 -63.85 9.40 -13.09
N GLY A 90 -62.78 8.74 -12.63
CA GLY A 90 -62.40 8.71 -11.23
C GLY A 90 -62.01 10.07 -10.63
N ILE A 91 -61.51 11.02 -11.41
CA ILE A 91 -61.28 12.40 -10.95
C ILE A 91 -62.59 13.18 -10.83
N VAL A 92 -63.54 12.97 -11.74
CA VAL A 92 -64.87 13.61 -11.67
C VAL A 92 -65.65 13.09 -10.46
N GLU A 93 -65.55 11.79 -10.18
CA GLU A 93 -66.24 11.13 -9.08
C GLU A 93 -65.54 11.30 -7.72
N GLY A 94 -64.28 11.74 -7.69
CA GLY A 94 -63.49 11.86 -6.45
C GLY A 94 -62.94 10.54 -5.91
N SER A 95 -62.75 9.54 -6.77
CA SER A 95 -62.26 8.21 -6.42
C SER A 95 -60.85 8.26 -5.83
N LYS A 96 -60.66 7.56 -4.72
CA LYS A 96 -59.37 7.42 -4.01
C LYS A 96 -58.24 6.92 -4.91
N ALA A 97 -58.54 6.02 -5.84
CA ALA A 97 -57.57 5.44 -6.76
C ALA A 97 -56.93 6.50 -7.68
N SER A 98 -57.67 7.57 -7.98
CA SER A 98 -57.28 8.63 -8.91
C SER A 98 -56.76 9.87 -8.20
N VAL A 99 -57.29 10.21 -7.02
CA VAL A 99 -56.90 11.40 -6.24
C VAL A 99 -55.59 11.21 -5.45
N TYR A 100 -55.38 10.05 -4.81
CA TYR A 100 -54.18 9.82 -4.00
C TYR A 100 -52.86 9.94 -4.79
N PRO A 101 -52.73 9.41 -6.01
CA PRO A 101 -51.52 9.60 -6.82
C PRO A 101 -51.26 11.08 -7.15
N VAL A 102 -52.32 11.87 -7.36
CA VAL A 102 -52.21 13.30 -7.66
C VAL A 102 -51.75 14.09 -6.43
N LEU A 103 -52.36 13.83 -5.26
CA LEU A 103 -51.93 14.44 -4.00
C LEU A 103 -50.49 14.06 -3.66
N TYR A 104 -50.11 12.80 -3.86
CA TYR A 104 -48.74 12.35 -3.64
C TYR A 104 -47.73 13.04 -4.58
N TYR A 105 -48.06 13.19 -5.86
CA TYR A 105 -47.22 13.92 -6.80
C TYR A 105 -47.02 15.38 -6.39
N ILE A 106 -48.10 16.00 -5.95
CA ILE A 106 -48.12 17.37 -5.48
C ILE A 106 -47.24 17.55 -4.23
N PHE A 107 -47.46 16.74 -3.20
CA PHE A 107 -46.77 16.89 -1.92
C PHE A 107 -45.31 16.41 -1.97
N SER A 108 -44.97 15.51 -2.89
CA SER A 108 -43.57 15.12 -3.10
C SER A 108 -42.69 16.26 -3.61
N ASN A 109 -43.25 17.26 -4.33
CA ASN A 109 -42.48 18.31 -5.00
C ASN A 109 -43.16 19.69 -4.91
N VAL A 110 -43.53 20.11 -3.70
CA VAL A 110 -44.32 21.34 -3.47
C VAL A 110 -43.63 22.59 -4.05
N ASP A 111 -42.35 22.81 -3.75
CA ASP A 111 -41.65 24.04 -4.14
C ASP A 111 -41.44 24.14 -5.65
N ALA A 112 -41.04 23.03 -6.28
CA ALA A 112 -40.89 22.96 -7.74
C ALA A 112 -42.22 23.16 -8.48
N LEU A 113 -43.34 22.71 -7.88
CA LEU A 113 -44.67 22.88 -8.46
C LEU A 113 -45.22 24.30 -8.27
N LYS A 114 -44.93 24.95 -7.12
CA LYS A 114 -45.24 26.37 -6.92
C LYS A 114 -44.46 27.26 -7.87
N GLU A 115 -43.16 27.00 -8.06
CA GLU A 115 -42.33 27.71 -9.04
C GLU A 115 -42.88 27.50 -10.46
N ARG A 116 -43.25 26.26 -10.82
CA ARG A 116 -43.86 25.97 -12.12
C ARG A 116 -45.19 26.69 -12.32
N ALA A 117 -46.07 26.71 -11.31
CA ALA A 117 -47.35 27.41 -11.39
C ALA A 117 -47.16 28.93 -11.54
N TYR A 118 -46.18 29.49 -10.81
CA TYR A 118 -45.79 30.89 -10.94
C TYR A 118 -45.27 31.20 -12.35
N LEU A 119 -44.32 30.41 -12.86
CA LEU A 119 -43.75 30.58 -14.20
C LEU A 119 -44.81 30.41 -15.30
N ALA A 120 -45.72 29.47 -15.12
CA ALA A 120 -46.79 29.22 -16.06
C ALA A 120 -47.72 30.42 -16.24
N LYS A 121 -47.94 31.25 -15.22
CA LYS A 121 -48.73 32.48 -15.34
C LYS A 121 -48.15 33.49 -16.35
N PHE A 122 -46.83 33.46 -16.54
CA PHE A 122 -46.10 34.42 -17.39
C PHE A 122 -45.54 33.80 -18.67
N LEU A 123 -45.44 32.47 -18.76
CA LEU A 123 -44.83 31.76 -19.88
C LEU A 123 -45.82 30.90 -20.70
N THR A 124 -47.11 30.91 -20.38
CA THR A 124 -48.14 30.31 -21.23
C THR A 124 -48.35 31.18 -22.47
N LYS A 125 -48.12 30.60 -23.65
CA LYS A 125 -48.40 31.28 -24.91
C LYS A 125 -49.91 31.44 -25.07
N VAL A 126 -50.32 32.66 -25.40
CA VAL A 126 -51.70 32.93 -25.81
C VAL A 126 -51.83 32.50 -27.27
N ASP A 127 -52.57 31.42 -27.52
CA ASP A 127 -52.86 30.96 -28.87
C ASP A 127 -53.82 31.95 -29.55
N VAL A 128 -53.28 32.78 -30.45
CA VAL A 128 -54.08 33.71 -31.27
C VAL A 128 -54.63 32.92 -32.47
N PRO A 129 -55.96 32.86 -32.66
CA PRO A 129 -56.56 32.17 -33.79
C PRO A 129 -56.01 32.65 -35.14
N SER A 130 -55.86 31.73 -36.10
CA SER A 130 -55.33 32.00 -37.45
C SER A 130 -56.11 33.05 -38.23
N ASP A 131 -57.35 33.31 -37.84
CA ASP A 131 -58.27 34.24 -38.52
C ASP A 131 -57.95 35.72 -38.21
N ILE A 132 -57.11 36.00 -37.22
CA ILE A 132 -56.74 37.36 -36.74
C ILE A 132 -55.24 37.63 -37.01
N HIS A 133 -54.59 36.80 -37.82
CA HIS A 133 -53.14 36.84 -38.01
C HIS A 133 -52.72 37.93 -39.01
N ASP A 134 -52.70 39.19 -38.56
CA ASP A 134 -52.18 40.34 -39.30
C ASP A 134 -50.68 40.60 -38.99
N ILE A 135 -50.00 41.39 -39.84
CA ILE A 135 -48.57 41.76 -39.67
C ILE A 135 -48.29 42.34 -38.27
N ASP A 136 -49.20 43.17 -37.75
CA ASP A 136 -49.08 43.78 -36.42
C ASP A 136 -49.23 42.74 -35.29
N THR A 137 -50.06 41.72 -35.47
CA THR A 137 -50.22 40.63 -34.48
C THR A 137 -48.98 39.74 -34.42
N VAL A 138 -48.32 39.51 -35.55
CA VAL A 138 -47.04 38.79 -35.61
C VAL A 138 -45.94 39.59 -34.90
N GLN A 139 -45.90 40.91 -35.09
CA GLN A 139 -44.94 41.78 -34.40
C GLN A 139 -45.16 41.76 -32.88
N LEU A 140 -46.41 41.90 -32.42
CA LEU A 140 -46.75 41.81 -30.99
C LEU A 140 -46.44 40.42 -30.40
N GLN A 141 -46.66 39.34 -31.14
CA GLN A 141 -46.27 38.00 -30.70
C GLN A 141 -44.74 37.85 -30.55
N ASN A 142 -43.97 38.47 -31.44
CA ASN A 142 -42.51 38.48 -31.35
C ASN A 142 -42.01 39.33 -30.17
N GLU A 143 -42.58 40.52 -29.95
CA GLU A 143 -42.28 41.37 -28.78
C GLU A 143 -42.63 40.66 -27.46
N HIS A 144 -43.79 40.00 -27.41
CA HIS A 144 -44.20 39.18 -26.26
C HIS A 144 -43.23 38.00 -26.04
N ALA A 145 -42.76 37.34 -27.11
CA ALA A 145 -41.76 36.28 -27.02
C ALA A 145 -40.42 36.78 -26.48
N GLU A 146 -39.97 37.96 -26.92
CA GLU A 146 -38.74 38.58 -26.41
C GLU A 146 -38.88 38.98 -24.93
N ALA A 147 -40.03 39.52 -24.53
CA ALA A 147 -40.32 39.83 -23.14
C ALA A 147 -40.33 38.57 -22.24
N MET A 148 -40.87 37.45 -22.75
CA MET A 148 -40.81 36.16 -22.05
C MET A 148 -39.37 35.66 -21.86
N GLU A 149 -38.49 35.80 -22.86
CA GLU A 149 -37.07 35.41 -22.71
C GLU A 149 -36.33 36.29 -21.70
N ARG A 150 -36.52 37.62 -21.78
CA ARG A 150 -35.95 38.54 -20.77
C ARG A 150 -36.41 38.22 -19.35
N PHE A 151 -37.68 37.81 -19.20
CA PHE A 151 -38.22 37.38 -17.91
C PHE A 151 -37.54 36.10 -17.40
N LYS A 152 -37.28 35.11 -18.26
CA LYS A 152 -36.55 33.89 -17.87
C LYS A 152 -35.15 34.20 -17.39
N GLU A 153 -34.40 35.02 -18.13
CA GLU A 153 -33.04 35.42 -17.75
C GLU A 153 -33.02 36.15 -16.40
N ALA A 154 -33.93 37.12 -16.21
CA ALA A 154 -34.04 37.85 -14.95
C ALA A 154 -34.46 36.95 -13.78
N HIS A 155 -35.41 36.03 -14.01
CA HIS A 155 -35.84 35.09 -12.98
C HIS A 155 -34.71 34.14 -12.57
N GLN A 156 -33.96 33.61 -13.55
CA GLN A 156 -32.80 32.76 -13.29
C GLN A 156 -31.74 33.46 -12.43
N GLN A 157 -31.39 34.70 -12.78
CA GLN A 157 -30.44 35.49 -11.98
C GLN A 157 -30.93 35.72 -10.55
N VAL A 158 -32.23 36.00 -10.36
CA VAL A 158 -32.82 36.18 -9.03
C VAL A 158 -32.83 34.88 -8.23
N THR A 159 -33.09 33.73 -8.85
CA THR A 159 -33.05 32.43 -8.18
C THR A 159 -31.64 32.05 -7.73
N GLU A 160 -30.63 32.32 -8.55
CA GLU A 160 -29.21 32.10 -8.20
C GLU A 160 -28.80 32.97 -7.01
N LEU A 161 -29.10 34.28 -7.05
CA LEU A 161 -28.79 35.20 -5.95
C LEU A 161 -29.53 34.88 -4.63
N ARG A 162 -30.73 34.27 -4.71
CA ARG A 162 -31.46 33.82 -3.52
C ARG A 162 -30.77 32.64 -2.84
N GLY A 163 -30.20 31.70 -3.61
CA GLY A 163 -29.38 30.61 -3.08
C GLY A 163 -28.18 31.14 -2.28
N ASP A 164 -27.47 32.11 -2.86
CA ASP A 164 -26.31 32.76 -2.21
C ASP A 164 -26.69 33.47 -0.90
N THR A 165 -27.90 34.05 -0.83
CA THR A 165 -28.36 34.79 0.36
C THR A 165 -28.56 33.87 1.57
N MET A 166 -29.00 32.63 1.38
CA MET A 166 -29.15 31.66 2.48
C MET A 166 -27.79 31.31 3.10
N MET A 167 -26.76 31.12 2.27
CA MET A 167 -25.38 30.89 2.73
C MET A 167 -24.84 32.09 3.53
N VAL A 168 -25.18 33.31 3.11
CA VAL A 168 -24.80 34.54 3.82
C VAL A 168 -25.46 34.62 5.20
N ASP A 169 -26.70 34.17 5.35
CA ASP A 169 -27.38 34.20 6.65
C ASP A 169 -26.82 33.16 7.63
N ASP A 170 -26.48 31.95 7.16
CA ASP A 170 -25.78 30.96 7.98
C ASP A 170 -24.42 31.48 8.47
N ILE A 171 -23.62 32.08 7.57
CA ILE A 171 -22.35 32.73 7.94
C ILE A 171 -22.56 33.84 8.96
N LYS A 172 -23.62 34.66 8.84
CA LYS A 172 -23.94 35.70 9.84
C LYS A 172 -24.28 35.08 11.19
N THR A 173 -24.98 33.95 11.23
CA THR A 173 -25.32 33.28 12.50
C THR A 173 -24.07 32.71 13.17
N ASP A 174 -23.18 32.09 12.41
CA ASP A 174 -21.90 31.55 12.90
C ASP A 174 -20.97 32.69 13.38
N LEU A 175 -20.89 33.79 12.62
CA LEU A 175 -20.15 34.98 13.03
C LEU A 175 -20.66 35.53 14.38
N ARG A 176 -21.99 35.61 14.57
CA ARG A 176 -22.57 36.04 15.84
C ARG A 176 -22.24 35.07 16.98
N ALA A 177 -22.23 33.76 16.72
CA ALA A 177 -21.84 32.76 17.71
C ALA A 177 -20.36 32.91 18.11
N MET A 178 -19.46 33.02 17.14
CA MET A 178 -18.03 33.29 17.38
C MET A 178 -17.78 34.61 18.11
N GLU A 179 -18.54 35.67 17.79
CA GLU A 179 -18.47 36.95 18.50
C GLU A 179 -18.87 36.82 19.97
N GLN A 180 -19.94 36.06 20.26
CA GLN A 180 -20.36 35.77 21.62
C GLN A 180 -19.31 34.95 22.38
N GLU A 181 -18.73 33.91 21.77
CA GLU A 181 -17.66 33.11 22.38
C GLU A 181 -16.42 33.97 22.67
N LYS A 182 -16.02 34.80 21.71
CA LYS A 182 -14.92 35.75 21.89
C LYS A 182 -15.19 36.69 23.06
N GLU A 183 -16.40 37.23 23.18
CA GLU A 183 -16.76 38.09 24.31
C GLU A 183 -16.71 37.34 25.64
N GLN A 184 -17.24 36.12 25.70
CA GLN A 184 -17.19 35.27 26.90
C GLN A 184 -15.75 34.95 27.32
N LEU A 185 -14.89 34.57 26.36
CA LEU A 185 -13.47 34.33 26.59
C LEU A 185 -12.76 35.59 27.06
N THR A 186 -13.04 36.75 26.45
CA THR A 186 -12.46 38.04 26.84
C THR A 186 -12.84 38.38 28.27
N ARG A 187 -14.13 38.27 28.64
CA ARG A 187 -14.61 38.49 30.02
C ARG A 187 -13.94 37.53 31.01
N ARG A 188 -13.74 36.26 30.63
CA ARG A 188 -13.04 35.26 31.45
C ARG A 188 -11.56 35.62 31.64
N VAL A 189 -10.89 36.04 30.57
CA VAL A 189 -9.49 36.50 30.60
C VAL A 189 -9.38 37.74 31.49
N GLU A 190 -10.24 38.73 31.34
CA GLU A 190 -10.26 39.92 32.22
C GLU A 190 -10.46 39.54 33.69
N LYS A 191 -11.37 38.61 33.98
CA LYS A 191 -11.61 38.12 35.35
C LYS A 191 -10.37 37.43 35.93
N ILE A 192 -9.63 36.68 35.12
CA ILE A 192 -8.37 36.05 35.53
C ILE A 192 -7.28 37.10 35.69
N GLN A 193 -7.11 38.01 34.74
CA GLN A 193 -6.15 39.11 34.81
C GLN A 193 -6.34 39.92 36.09
N ARG A 194 -7.58 40.34 36.42
CA ARG A 194 -7.88 41.07 37.66
C ARG A 194 -7.44 40.32 38.93
N LYS A 195 -7.49 38.99 38.95
CA LYS A 195 -7.02 38.17 40.08
C LYS A 195 -5.49 38.11 40.18
N VAL A 196 -4.79 38.32 39.07
CA VAL A 196 -3.35 38.06 38.92
C VAL A 196 -2.54 39.38 38.93
N VAL A 197 -3.19 40.53 38.68
CA VAL A 197 -2.59 41.89 38.69
C VAL A 197 -1.81 42.24 39.97
N ASN A 198 -2.20 41.72 41.14
CA ASN A 198 -1.54 42.04 42.41
C ASN A 198 -0.30 41.19 42.71
N MET A 199 0.11 40.28 41.82
CA MET A 199 1.30 39.45 42.03
C MET A 199 2.60 40.19 41.65
N PRO A 200 3.64 40.15 42.51
CA PRO A 200 4.95 40.72 42.18
C PRO A 200 5.61 39.94 41.03
N ASN A 201 6.33 40.64 40.15
CA ASN A 201 6.99 40.07 38.96
C ASN A 201 6.03 39.36 37.99
N LEU A 202 4.80 39.84 37.87
CA LEU A 202 3.73 39.29 37.03
C LEU A 202 4.19 38.90 35.62
N ASP A 203 4.81 39.82 34.87
CA ASP A 203 5.18 39.59 33.48
C ASP A 203 6.22 38.47 33.32
N LYS A 204 7.15 38.35 34.27
CA LYS A 204 8.14 37.28 34.28
C LYS A 204 7.49 35.93 34.59
N ILE A 205 6.52 35.90 35.51
CA ILE A 205 5.79 34.69 35.89
C ILE A 205 4.88 34.23 34.74
N ILE A 206 4.16 35.15 34.08
CA ILE A 206 3.34 34.84 32.91
C ILE A 206 4.22 34.32 31.76
N GLY A 207 5.34 34.99 31.47
CA GLY A 207 6.27 34.54 30.45
C GLY A 207 6.84 33.14 30.73
N ALA A 208 7.18 32.85 31.98
CA ALA A 208 7.62 31.51 32.40
C ALA A 208 6.50 30.47 32.31
N ALA A 209 5.27 30.82 32.69
CA ALA A 209 4.10 29.94 32.59
C ALA A 209 3.71 29.65 31.13
N GLU A 210 3.81 30.64 30.24
CA GLU A 210 3.58 30.45 28.80
C GLU A 210 4.63 29.54 28.19
N ALA A 211 5.91 29.75 28.52
CA ALA A 211 6.99 28.87 28.09
C ALA A 211 6.78 27.44 28.61
N HIS A 212 6.41 27.28 29.88
CA HIS A 212 6.12 25.96 30.45
C HIS A 212 4.92 25.29 29.78
N ARG A 213 3.84 26.02 29.48
CA ARG A 213 2.68 25.50 28.75
C ARG A 213 3.05 25.02 27.36
N LYS A 214 3.83 25.80 26.60
CA LYS A 214 4.32 25.41 25.27
C LYS A 214 5.19 24.16 25.31
N GLU A 215 6.06 24.04 26.31
CA GLU A 215 6.88 22.83 26.49
C GLU A 215 6.05 21.61 26.90
N LEU A 216 5.00 21.77 27.70
CA LEU A 216 4.05 20.69 28.02
C LEU A 216 3.26 20.23 26.80
N GLU A 217 2.70 21.16 26.01
CA GLU A 217 2.01 20.86 24.75
C GLU A 217 2.96 20.14 23.78
N ARG A 218 4.22 20.58 23.69
CA ARG A 218 5.25 19.93 22.88
C ARG A 218 5.56 18.51 23.37
N LEU A 219 5.67 18.32 24.68
CA LEU A 219 5.93 17.02 25.30
C LEU A 219 4.75 16.06 25.07
N GLU A 220 3.51 16.54 25.17
CA GLU A 220 2.31 15.77 24.89
C GLU A 220 2.26 15.33 23.42
N ASN A 221 2.46 16.26 22.49
CA ASN A 221 2.54 15.97 21.06
C ASN A 221 3.64 14.94 20.75
N LEU A 222 4.81 15.08 21.37
CA LEU A 222 5.92 14.13 21.19
C LEU A 222 5.57 12.75 21.77
N ASN A 223 4.85 12.68 22.89
CA ASN A 223 4.39 11.42 23.47
C ASN A 223 3.37 10.71 22.58
N VAL A 224 2.42 11.45 22.00
CA VAL A 224 1.46 10.91 21.02
C VAL A 224 2.21 10.36 19.81
N GLN A 225 3.10 11.15 19.20
CA GLN A 225 3.91 10.71 18.07
C GLN A 225 4.77 9.49 18.41
N ARG A 226 5.39 9.44 19.59
CA ARG A 226 6.17 8.30 20.05
C ARG A 226 5.30 7.05 20.17
N GLN A 227 4.08 7.18 20.69
CA GLN A 227 3.14 6.06 20.81
C GLN A 227 2.68 5.56 19.44
N GLU A 228 2.36 6.47 18.52
CA GLU A 228 2.02 6.16 17.13
C GLU A 228 3.16 5.43 16.41
N GLN A 229 4.38 5.95 16.51
CA GLN A 229 5.58 5.32 15.93
C GLN A 229 5.84 3.95 16.52
N ARG A 230 5.74 3.80 17.84
CA ARG A 230 5.89 2.50 18.52
C ARG A 230 4.85 1.50 18.05
N ASN A 231 3.59 1.92 17.93
CA ASN A 231 2.52 1.07 17.41
C ASN A 231 2.76 0.70 15.94
N ALA A 232 3.24 1.63 15.12
CA ALA A 232 3.57 1.38 13.72
C ALA A 232 4.70 0.35 13.58
N VAL A 233 5.76 0.46 14.39
CA VAL A 233 6.86 -0.51 14.43
C VAL A 233 6.34 -1.90 14.81
N ILE A 234 5.58 -2.01 15.91
CA ILE A 234 4.99 -3.28 16.35
C ILE A 234 4.11 -3.91 15.25
N ASN A 235 3.26 -3.11 14.60
CA ASN A 235 2.42 -3.60 13.51
C ASN A 235 3.24 -4.08 12.31
N SER A 236 4.33 -3.38 11.98
CA SER A 236 5.24 -3.78 10.90
C SER A 236 5.98 -5.07 11.24
N GLU A 237 6.46 -5.24 12.47
CA GLU A 237 7.12 -6.46 12.94
C GLU A 237 6.17 -7.67 12.93
N LEU A 238 4.94 -7.49 13.41
CA LEU A 238 3.91 -8.54 13.36
C LEU A 238 3.56 -8.93 11.92
N LYS A 239 3.49 -7.96 11.00
CA LYS A 239 3.27 -8.24 9.58
C LYS A 239 4.42 -9.05 8.98
N THR A 240 5.66 -8.68 9.28
CA THR A 240 6.85 -9.42 8.82
C THR A 240 6.85 -10.85 9.37
N GLN A 241 6.58 -11.05 10.66
CA GLN A 241 6.47 -12.38 11.27
C GLN A 241 5.39 -13.23 10.59
N ARG A 242 4.23 -12.65 10.28
CA ARG A 242 3.16 -13.36 9.55
C ARG A 242 3.59 -13.77 8.15
N LEU A 243 4.24 -12.89 7.40
CA LEU A 243 4.72 -13.18 6.04
C LEU A 243 5.83 -14.25 6.07
N GLU A 244 6.71 -14.22 7.07
CA GLU A 244 7.72 -15.26 7.28
C GLU A 244 7.10 -16.62 7.60
N ALA A 245 6.06 -16.65 8.45
CA ALA A 245 5.31 -17.86 8.75
C ALA A 245 4.65 -18.43 7.48
N GLN A 246 3.95 -17.60 6.70
CA GLN A 246 3.35 -17.99 5.43
C GLN A 246 4.38 -18.50 4.42
N LEU A 247 5.54 -17.83 4.30
CA LEU A 247 6.62 -18.29 3.42
C LEU A 247 7.18 -19.65 3.85
N LYS A 248 7.31 -19.87 5.16
CA LYS A 248 7.78 -21.15 5.71
C LYS A 248 6.77 -22.27 5.47
N GLU A 249 5.49 -21.96 5.64
CA GLU A 249 4.39 -22.87 5.39
C GLU A 249 4.31 -23.26 3.90
N ILE A 250 4.33 -22.29 2.99
CA ILE A 250 4.39 -22.52 1.54
C ILE A 250 5.62 -23.35 1.16
N ARG A 251 6.77 -23.10 1.78
CA ARG A 251 8.00 -23.91 1.55
C ARG A 251 7.85 -25.34 2.06
N GLN A 252 7.23 -25.55 3.22
CA GLN A 252 6.96 -26.90 3.74
C GLN A 252 5.89 -27.63 2.91
N GLN A 253 4.86 -26.93 2.45
CA GLN A 253 3.78 -27.46 1.62
C GLN A 253 4.25 -27.77 0.18
N ALA A 254 5.24 -27.03 -0.34
CA ALA A 254 5.87 -27.31 -1.63
C ALA A 254 6.69 -28.61 -1.66
N GLU A 255 7.09 -29.16 -0.50
CA GLU A 255 7.90 -30.38 -0.39
C GLU A 255 7.07 -31.70 -0.40
N GLY A 256 5.73 -31.65 -0.50
CA GLY A 256 4.97 -32.83 -0.94
C GLY A 256 3.56 -33.04 -0.36
N LEU A 257 2.60 -32.16 -0.66
CA LEU A 257 1.18 -32.41 -0.38
C LEU A 257 0.30 -32.38 -1.63
N ASP A 258 -0.73 -33.24 -1.63
CA ASP A 258 -1.85 -33.22 -2.57
C ASP A 258 -2.61 -31.88 -2.43
N PRO A 259 -2.86 -31.14 -3.53
CA PRO A 259 -3.62 -29.88 -3.50
C PRO A 259 -4.96 -29.94 -2.76
N SER A 260 -5.61 -31.12 -2.72
CA SER A 260 -6.88 -31.28 -1.98
C SER A 260 -6.71 -31.18 -0.46
N ASP A 261 -5.64 -31.75 0.09
CA ASP A 261 -5.36 -31.69 1.53
C ASP A 261 -4.95 -30.27 1.95
N LEU A 262 -4.25 -29.55 1.08
CA LEU A 262 -3.90 -28.14 1.27
C LEU A 262 -5.14 -27.25 1.36
N VAL A 263 -6.09 -27.43 0.44
CA VAL A 263 -7.34 -26.66 0.46
C VAL A 263 -8.13 -26.95 1.73
N ALA A 264 -8.20 -28.22 2.17
CA ALA A 264 -8.89 -28.59 3.41
C ALA A 264 -8.26 -27.94 4.65
N GLN A 265 -6.93 -27.89 4.75
CA GLN A 265 -6.22 -27.21 5.84
C GLN A 265 -6.47 -25.69 5.82
N LEU A 266 -6.34 -25.05 4.66
CA LEU A 266 -6.61 -23.61 4.51
C LEU A 266 -8.06 -23.26 4.84
N GLU A 267 -9.03 -24.11 4.48
CA GLU A 267 -10.43 -23.93 4.85
C GLU A 267 -10.64 -24.02 6.37
N GLU A 268 -9.95 -24.95 7.05
CA GLU A 268 -10.01 -25.07 8.52
C GLU A 268 -9.35 -23.86 9.20
N GLU A 269 -8.22 -23.39 8.69
CA GLU A 269 -7.57 -22.15 9.15
C GLU A 269 -8.45 -20.92 8.92
N MET A 270 -9.12 -20.80 7.77
CA MET A 270 -10.05 -19.71 7.51
C MET A 270 -11.22 -19.73 8.49
N LYS A 271 -11.80 -20.91 8.77
CA LYS A 271 -12.90 -21.06 9.74
C LYS A 271 -12.45 -20.69 11.16
N THR A 272 -11.28 -21.14 11.58
CA THR A 272 -10.73 -20.79 12.91
C THR A 272 -10.39 -19.30 13.01
N ASN A 273 -9.78 -18.72 11.97
CA ASN A 273 -9.45 -17.29 11.92
C ASN A 273 -10.71 -16.41 11.91
N HIS A 274 -11.76 -16.82 11.20
CA HIS A 274 -13.04 -16.11 11.20
C HIS A 274 -13.67 -16.07 12.61
N PHE A 275 -13.69 -17.22 13.30
CA PHE A 275 -14.17 -17.29 14.68
C PHE A 275 -13.36 -16.39 15.63
N LEU A 276 -12.02 -16.39 15.50
CA LEU A 276 -11.16 -15.52 16.31
C LEU A 276 -11.39 -14.03 16.00
N LEU A 277 -11.65 -13.68 14.74
CA LEU A 277 -11.90 -12.32 14.29
C LEU A 277 -13.21 -11.77 14.88
N GLU A 278 -14.31 -12.54 14.84
CA GLU A 278 -15.58 -12.14 15.47
C GLU A 278 -15.40 -11.85 16.97
N LYS A 279 -14.65 -12.71 17.67
CA LYS A 279 -14.35 -12.51 19.10
C LYS A 279 -13.49 -11.27 19.35
N GLN A 280 -12.46 -11.05 18.53
CA GLN A 280 -11.58 -9.89 18.65
C GLN A 280 -12.32 -8.59 18.33
N GLU A 281 -13.25 -8.58 17.39
CA GLU A 281 -14.06 -7.40 17.09
C GLU A 281 -14.97 -7.01 18.26
N GLN A 282 -15.56 -7.99 18.94
CA GLN A 282 -16.33 -7.74 20.17
C GLN A 282 -15.43 -7.18 21.26
N GLU A 283 -14.24 -7.74 21.46
CA GLU A 283 -13.28 -7.25 22.46
C GLU A 283 -12.78 -5.83 22.14
N ILE A 284 -12.50 -5.53 20.87
CA ILE A 284 -12.11 -4.19 20.40
C ILE A 284 -13.25 -3.19 20.62
N ARG A 285 -14.50 -3.57 20.30
CA ARG A 285 -15.68 -2.74 20.56
C ARG A 285 -15.81 -2.43 22.06
N ASN A 286 -15.76 -3.45 22.91
CA ASN A 286 -15.84 -3.28 24.37
C ASN A 286 -14.69 -2.39 24.91
N ARG A 287 -13.46 -2.57 24.40
CA ARG A 287 -12.32 -1.71 24.79
C ARG A 287 -12.50 -0.27 24.32
N ARG A 288 -13.01 -0.05 23.11
CA ARG A 288 -13.31 1.31 22.59
C ARG A 288 -14.40 1.99 23.41
N GLU A 289 -15.43 1.25 23.81
CA GLU A 289 -16.48 1.76 24.71
C GLU A 289 -15.91 2.12 26.08
N MET A 290 -15.09 1.24 26.68
CA MET A 290 -14.40 1.52 27.93
C MET A 290 -13.51 2.78 27.84
N VAL A 291 -12.78 2.98 26.73
CA VAL A 291 -11.98 4.19 26.53
C VAL A 291 -12.86 5.43 26.42
N LYS A 292 -13.98 5.36 25.68
CA LYS A 292 -14.95 6.47 25.61
C LYS A 292 -15.54 6.80 26.98
N GLU A 293 -15.87 5.80 27.78
CA GLU A 293 -16.35 5.99 29.15
C GLU A 293 -15.29 6.62 30.06
N LEU A 294 -14.05 6.15 29.99
CA LEU A 294 -12.94 6.74 30.74
C LEU A 294 -12.63 8.19 30.30
N GLN A 295 -12.72 8.48 29.01
CA GLN A 295 -12.62 9.85 28.49
C GLN A 295 -13.74 10.72 29.05
N ARG A 296 -14.99 10.23 29.02
CA ARG A 296 -16.14 10.93 29.62
C ARG A 296 -15.93 11.17 31.11
N ILE A 297 -15.43 10.19 31.86
CA ILE A 297 -15.11 10.34 33.29
C ILE A 297 -14.00 11.37 33.51
N SER A 298 -13.00 11.44 32.61
CA SER A 298 -11.92 12.44 32.69
C SER A 298 -12.39 13.87 32.41
N GLU A 299 -13.40 14.02 31.55
CA GLU A 299 -14.05 15.30 31.22
C GLU A 299 -15.08 15.73 32.28
N MET A 300 -15.59 14.79 33.07
CA MET A 300 -16.52 15.10 34.16
C MET A 300 -15.80 15.85 35.30
N PRO A 301 -16.46 16.86 35.91
CA PRO A 301 -15.94 17.50 37.11
C PRO A 301 -15.81 16.48 38.25
N ALA A 302 -14.88 16.72 39.18
CA ALA A 302 -14.57 15.79 40.26
C ALA A 302 -15.83 15.32 41.01
N ILE A 303 -16.21 14.06 40.78
CA ILE A 303 -17.39 13.41 41.37
C ILE A 303 -17.17 13.28 42.88
N GLU A 304 -18.18 13.63 43.68
CA GLU A 304 -18.12 13.49 45.13
C GLU A 304 -18.22 12.00 45.53
N LYS A 305 -17.49 11.56 46.57
CA LYS A 305 -17.54 10.15 47.03
C LYS A 305 -18.98 9.67 47.33
N SER A 306 -19.85 10.58 47.76
CA SER A 306 -21.27 10.30 48.00
C SER A 306 -22.03 9.90 46.72
N GLU A 307 -21.73 10.52 45.58
CA GLU A 307 -22.38 10.22 44.29
C GLU A 307 -21.92 8.86 43.75
N VAL A 308 -20.63 8.51 43.94
CA VAL A 308 -20.11 7.17 43.61
C VAL A 308 -20.79 6.08 44.44
N ASP A 309 -21.00 6.35 45.73
CA ASP A 309 -21.66 5.40 46.62
C ASP A 309 -23.16 5.23 46.32
N GLN A 310 -23.83 6.28 45.81
CA GLN A 310 -25.19 6.20 45.29
C GLN A 310 -25.24 5.35 44.01
N LEU A 311 -24.36 5.62 43.03
CA LEU A 311 -24.28 4.84 41.80
C LEU A 311 -23.99 3.35 42.06
N LYS A 312 -23.16 3.03 43.05
CA LYS A 312 -22.93 1.63 43.46
C LYS A 312 -24.20 0.98 44.01
N LYS A 313 -24.95 1.68 44.86
CA LYS A 313 -26.24 1.17 45.38
C LYS A 313 -27.27 0.97 44.27
N ASP A 314 -27.28 1.87 43.28
CA ASP A 314 -28.17 1.76 42.11
C ASP A 314 -27.78 0.56 41.24
N VAL A 315 -26.47 0.34 41.03
CA VAL A 315 -25.97 -0.87 40.34
C VAL A 315 -26.33 -2.14 41.12
N ASP A 316 -26.17 -2.15 42.44
CA ASP A 316 -26.51 -3.31 43.27
C ASP A 316 -28.01 -3.61 43.26
N THR A 317 -28.87 -2.59 43.30
CA THR A 317 -30.33 -2.76 43.22
C THR A 317 -30.78 -3.22 41.83
N ILE A 318 -30.19 -2.69 40.76
CA ILE A 318 -30.46 -3.16 39.40
C ILE A 318 -29.99 -4.61 39.22
N ASN A 319 -28.80 -4.98 39.73
CA ASN A 319 -28.31 -6.36 39.68
C ASN A 319 -29.21 -7.32 40.44
N GLN A 320 -29.72 -6.93 41.62
CA GLN A 320 -30.72 -7.71 42.35
C GLN A 320 -32.00 -7.88 41.52
N ARG A 321 -32.46 -6.81 40.86
CA ARG A 321 -33.64 -6.88 40.01
C ARG A 321 -33.43 -7.77 38.78
N ILE A 322 -32.24 -7.77 38.19
CA ILE A 322 -31.87 -8.69 37.10
C ILE A 322 -31.95 -10.13 37.58
N ILE A 323 -31.35 -10.44 38.74
CA ILE A 323 -31.39 -11.79 39.34
C ILE A 323 -32.84 -12.23 39.62
N GLU A 324 -33.69 -11.34 40.13
CA GLU A 324 -35.11 -11.61 40.32
C GLU A 324 -35.82 -11.92 39.00
N LEU A 325 -35.60 -11.10 37.97
CA LEU A 325 -36.20 -11.29 36.64
C LEU A 325 -35.69 -12.56 35.95
N GLU A 326 -34.42 -12.91 36.10
CA GLU A 326 -33.86 -14.17 35.64
C GLU A 326 -34.50 -15.36 36.36
N SER A 327 -34.66 -15.28 37.68
CA SER A 327 -35.38 -16.31 38.45
C SER A 327 -36.85 -16.43 38.05
N GLU A 328 -37.53 -15.31 37.77
CA GLU A 328 -38.91 -15.32 37.27
C GLU A 328 -39.00 -15.91 35.86
N ARG A 329 -38.05 -15.59 34.96
CA ARG A 329 -37.96 -16.18 33.62
C ARG A 329 -37.76 -17.69 33.71
N ASP A 330 -36.77 -18.12 34.49
CA ASP A 330 -36.41 -19.54 34.61
C ASP A 330 -37.59 -20.35 35.19
N LYS A 331 -38.30 -19.82 36.20
CA LYS A 331 -39.52 -20.43 36.74
C LYS A 331 -40.69 -20.49 35.75
N ARG A 332 -40.83 -19.49 34.87
CA ARG A 332 -41.87 -19.47 33.83
C ARG A 332 -41.57 -20.47 32.70
N GLU A 333 -40.30 -20.61 32.34
CA GLU A 333 -39.85 -21.52 31.28
C GLU A 333 -39.82 -22.99 31.74
N GLU A 334 -39.49 -23.27 33.02
CA GLU A 334 -39.63 -24.60 33.64
C GLU A 334 -41.06 -25.17 33.52
N GLY A 335 -42.08 -24.30 33.51
CA GLY A 335 -43.48 -24.71 33.41
C GLY A 335 -44.01 -24.88 31.97
N GLN A 336 -43.29 -24.41 30.95
CA GLN A 336 -43.77 -24.43 29.56
C GLN A 336 -42.97 -25.35 28.65
N ASP A 337 -41.66 -25.54 28.87
CA ASP A 337 -40.85 -26.29 27.92
C ASP A 337 -39.46 -26.72 28.46
N GLU A 338 -39.41 -27.82 29.22
CA GLU A 338 -38.16 -28.42 29.78
C GLU A 338 -37.09 -28.66 28.71
N ASN A 339 -37.50 -28.85 27.45
CA ASN A 339 -36.62 -29.16 26.34
C ASN A 339 -35.68 -27.98 26.00
N PHE A 340 -36.15 -26.73 26.08
CA PHE A 340 -35.32 -25.55 25.78
C PHE A 340 -34.26 -25.29 26.84
N SER A 341 -34.54 -25.60 28.11
CA SER A 341 -33.53 -25.53 29.18
C SER A 341 -32.35 -26.48 28.91
N ILE A 342 -32.65 -27.70 28.46
CA ILE A 342 -31.65 -28.70 28.08
C ILE A 342 -30.82 -28.20 26.88
N TYR A 343 -31.45 -27.66 25.83
CA TYR A 343 -30.73 -27.12 24.68
C TYR A 343 -29.85 -25.91 25.02
N ARG A 344 -30.29 -25.02 25.93
CA ARG A 344 -29.43 -23.93 26.42
C ARG A 344 -28.25 -24.43 27.21
N HIS A 345 -28.43 -25.43 28.06
CA HIS A 345 -27.33 -26.03 28.80
C HIS A 345 -26.35 -26.76 27.88
N GLN A 346 -26.85 -27.45 26.85
CA GLN A 346 -26.03 -28.07 25.80
C GLN A 346 -25.27 -27.01 25.00
N ALA A 347 -25.94 -25.93 24.56
CA ALA A 347 -25.32 -24.82 23.83
C ALA A 347 -24.23 -24.14 24.68
N ALA A 348 -24.50 -23.84 25.95
CA ALA A 348 -23.52 -23.27 26.87
C ALA A 348 -22.33 -24.22 27.11
N THR A 349 -22.57 -25.54 27.18
CA THR A 349 -21.51 -26.54 27.33
C THR A 349 -20.65 -26.63 26.07
N VAL A 350 -21.26 -26.61 24.88
CA VAL A 350 -20.56 -26.59 23.59
C VAL A 350 -19.76 -25.29 23.44
N GLU A 351 -20.32 -24.15 23.80
CA GLU A 351 -19.64 -22.87 23.78
C GLU A 351 -18.43 -22.84 24.73
N ARG A 352 -18.58 -23.33 25.96
CA ARG A 352 -17.46 -23.47 26.91
C ARG A 352 -16.37 -24.38 26.37
N LYS A 353 -16.72 -25.53 25.78
CA LYS A 353 -15.75 -26.42 25.12
C LYS A 353 -15.06 -25.73 23.94
N ARG A 354 -15.81 -25.05 23.08
CA ARG A 354 -15.27 -24.29 21.93
C ARG A 354 -14.30 -23.21 22.40
N ASN A 355 -14.66 -22.45 23.43
CA ASN A 355 -13.82 -21.43 24.03
C ASN A 355 -12.57 -22.03 24.69
N GLY A 356 -12.69 -23.17 25.37
CA GLY A 356 -11.56 -23.88 25.95
C GLY A 356 -10.57 -24.39 24.91
N VAL A 357 -11.05 -24.99 23.81
CA VAL A 357 -10.19 -25.44 22.70
C VAL A 357 -9.55 -24.25 21.98
N ALA A 358 -10.29 -23.15 21.77
CA ALA A 358 -9.72 -21.94 21.19
C ALA A 358 -8.63 -21.32 22.08
N GLN A 359 -8.79 -21.37 23.40
CA GLN A 359 -7.76 -20.95 24.34
C GLN A 359 -6.52 -21.86 24.27
N GLN A 360 -6.71 -23.18 24.27
CA GLN A 360 -5.60 -24.14 24.10
C GLN A 360 -4.86 -23.95 22.78
N LEU A 361 -5.59 -23.67 21.69
CA LEU A 361 -4.99 -23.35 20.39
C LEU A 361 -4.18 -22.05 20.46
N GLN A 362 -4.68 -21.03 21.16
CA GLN A 362 -3.96 -19.77 21.35
C GLN A 362 -2.70 -19.96 22.22
N GLU A 363 -2.80 -20.76 23.29
CA GLU A 363 -1.65 -21.12 24.14
C GLU A 363 -0.60 -21.89 23.33
N ALA A 364 -1.00 -22.90 22.55
CA ALA A 364 -0.08 -23.63 21.68
C ALA A 364 0.57 -22.74 20.60
N LYS A 365 -0.16 -21.78 20.03
CA LYS A 365 0.39 -20.78 19.10
C LYS A 365 1.40 -19.87 19.80
N ASN A 366 1.09 -19.40 21.00
CA ASN A 366 2.00 -18.57 21.79
C ASN A 366 3.29 -19.34 22.17
N ASP A 367 3.16 -20.61 22.56
CA ASP A 367 4.30 -21.48 22.88
C ASP A 367 5.18 -21.72 21.65
N LEU A 368 4.56 -21.93 20.48
CA LEU A 368 5.27 -22.08 19.21
C LEU A 368 6.03 -20.80 18.86
N ASP A 369 5.41 -19.63 19.00
CA ASP A 369 6.06 -18.33 18.80
C ASP A 369 7.20 -18.10 19.79
N GLU A 370 7.03 -18.48 21.06
CA GLU A 370 8.08 -18.38 22.07
C GLU A 370 9.26 -19.29 21.73
N ILE A 371 9.01 -20.56 21.37
CA ILE A 371 10.06 -21.50 20.96
C ILE A 371 10.77 -20.97 19.72
N GLN A 372 10.05 -20.42 18.74
CA GLN A 372 10.65 -19.83 17.55
C GLN A 372 11.54 -18.62 17.88
N ARG A 373 11.09 -17.73 18.77
CA ARG A 373 11.90 -16.60 19.25
C ARG A 373 13.16 -17.08 19.98
N ARG A 374 13.03 -18.07 20.87
CA ARG A 374 14.19 -18.68 21.55
C ARG A 374 15.15 -19.32 20.55
N LEU A 375 14.65 -19.95 19.49
CA LEU A 375 15.46 -20.54 18.42
C LEU A 375 16.20 -19.45 17.62
N ALA A 376 15.53 -18.36 17.29
CA ALA A 376 16.13 -17.23 16.58
C ALA A 376 17.20 -16.55 17.44
N GLN A 377 16.89 -16.27 18.71
CA GLN A 377 17.85 -15.73 19.67
C GLN A 377 19.07 -16.64 19.81
N ARG A 378 18.86 -17.95 19.98
CA ARG A 378 19.97 -18.91 20.11
C ARG A 378 20.78 -19.04 18.84
N LYS A 379 20.17 -18.90 17.67
CA LYS A 379 20.90 -18.81 16.39
C LYS A 379 21.76 -17.56 16.33
N GLU A 380 21.25 -16.43 16.79
CA GLU A 380 21.98 -15.16 16.82
C GLU A 380 23.13 -15.17 17.83
N GLU A 381 22.91 -15.70 19.03
CA GLU A 381 23.95 -15.93 20.05
C GLU A 381 25.07 -16.81 19.47
N MET A 382 24.71 -17.94 18.85
CA MET A 382 25.69 -18.84 18.22
C MET A 382 26.42 -18.21 17.03
N ARG A 383 25.78 -17.29 16.29
CA ARG A 383 26.45 -16.49 15.26
C ARG A 383 27.43 -15.49 15.85
N SER A 384 27.06 -14.85 16.96
CA SER A 384 27.92 -13.88 17.64
C SER A 384 29.17 -14.54 18.24
N ASP A 385 29.02 -15.71 18.86
CA ASP A 385 30.14 -16.47 19.45
C ASP A 385 31.09 -17.06 18.39
N ASN A 386 30.57 -17.41 17.22
CA ASN A 386 31.37 -17.92 16.09
C ASN A 386 31.95 -16.83 15.17
N GLY A 387 31.94 -15.56 15.59
CA GLY A 387 32.54 -14.47 14.80
C GLY A 387 31.79 -14.10 13.53
N GLY A 388 30.47 -14.33 13.50
CA GLY A 388 29.58 -13.99 12.38
C GLY A 388 29.43 -15.09 11.34
N GLU A 389 30.05 -16.26 11.52
CA GLU A 389 29.94 -17.40 10.62
C GLU A 389 28.94 -18.45 11.15
N ASP A 390 28.07 -18.96 10.27
CA ASP A 390 27.06 -19.95 10.66
C ASP A 390 27.73 -21.22 11.22
N VAL A 391 27.18 -21.74 12.31
CA VAL A 391 27.67 -22.97 12.97
C VAL A 391 27.63 -24.12 11.98
N VAL A 392 28.81 -24.65 11.64
CA VAL A 392 28.97 -25.77 10.73
C VAL A 392 28.26 -27.00 11.31
N THR A 393 27.19 -27.45 10.67
CA THR A 393 26.41 -28.62 11.09
C THR A 393 27.31 -29.87 11.15
N SER A 394 27.05 -30.81 12.07
CA SER A 394 27.83 -32.05 12.22
C SER A 394 28.05 -32.81 10.90
N LEU A 395 27.09 -32.75 9.98
CA LEU A 395 27.21 -33.31 8.62
C LEU A 395 28.21 -32.54 7.74
N GLN A 396 28.17 -31.20 7.77
CA GLN A 396 29.11 -30.34 7.05
C GLN A 396 30.53 -30.49 7.61
N PHE A 397 30.68 -30.62 8.93
CA PHE A 397 31.97 -30.89 9.57
C PHE A 397 32.53 -32.26 9.15
N LYS A 398 31.69 -33.30 9.11
CA LYS A 398 32.10 -34.63 8.62
C LYS A 398 32.56 -34.58 7.15
N ASN A 399 31.85 -33.83 6.31
CA ASN A 399 32.24 -33.62 4.91
C ASN A 399 33.56 -32.84 4.79
N TYR A 400 33.76 -31.83 5.64
CA TYR A 400 35.01 -31.08 5.71
C TYR A 400 36.19 -31.94 6.16
N VAL A 401 36.01 -32.77 7.19
CA VAL A 401 37.02 -33.75 7.64
C VAL A 401 37.35 -34.76 6.55
N ASN A 402 36.35 -35.22 5.79
CA ASN A 402 36.60 -36.11 4.64
C ASN A 402 37.37 -35.40 3.51
N LYS A 403 37.07 -34.13 3.21
CA LYS A 403 37.86 -33.31 2.29
C LYS A 403 39.31 -33.16 2.80
N LEU A 404 39.50 -32.88 4.08
CA LEU A 404 40.83 -32.79 4.71
C LEU A 404 41.60 -34.12 4.65
N ARG A 405 40.92 -35.26 4.85
CA ARG A 405 41.53 -36.59 4.66
C ARG A 405 41.96 -36.79 3.21
N GLY A 406 41.12 -36.41 2.24
CA GLY A 406 41.48 -36.44 0.82
C GLY A 406 42.71 -35.59 0.50
N ILE A 407 42.77 -34.36 1.02
CA ILE A 407 43.93 -33.46 0.88
C ILE A 407 45.18 -34.06 1.54
N THR A 408 45.04 -34.65 2.74
CA THR A 408 46.16 -35.28 3.45
C THR A 408 46.72 -36.48 2.69
N ILE A 409 45.84 -37.29 2.08
CA ILE A 409 46.24 -38.41 1.23
C ILE A 409 46.99 -37.90 0.00
N GLN A 410 46.48 -36.86 -0.67
CA GLN A 410 47.18 -36.25 -1.81
C GLN A 410 48.53 -35.66 -1.41
N TYR A 411 48.61 -34.97 -0.27
CA TYR A 411 49.86 -34.45 0.25
C TYR A 411 50.88 -35.56 0.53
N LYS A 412 50.47 -36.64 1.21
CA LYS A 412 51.34 -37.80 1.47
C LYS A 412 51.82 -38.45 0.17
N LYS A 413 50.94 -38.58 -0.84
CA LYS A 413 51.30 -39.10 -2.17
C LYS A 413 52.37 -38.22 -2.83
N ARG A 414 52.14 -36.91 -2.93
CA ARG A 414 53.11 -35.96 -3.52
C ARG A 414 54.43 -35.90 -2.74
N ARG A 415 54.38 -36.06 -1.42
CA ARG A 415 55.58 -36.15 -0.58
C ARG A 415 56.37 -37.43 -0.88
N GLY A 416 55.70 -38.57 -1.06
CA GLY A 416 56.33 -39.82 -1.50
C GLY A 416 57.00 -39.66 -2.85
N GLU A 417 56.29 -39.11 -3.85
CA GLU A 417 56.86 -38.81 -5.18
C GLU A 417 58.12 -37.90 -5.07
N MET A 418 58.10 -36.92 -4.18
CA MET A 418 59.26 -36.06 -3.92
C MET A 418 60.43 -36.79 -3.22
N GLU A 419 60.15 -37.73 -2.32
CA GLU A 419 61.16 -38.57 -1.68
C GLU A 419 61.78 -39.56 -2.69
N ASP A 420 60.98 -40.13 -3.60
CA ASP A 420 61.44 -40.98 -4.68
C ASP A 420 62.39 -40.23 -5.61
N ILE A 421 62.02 -39.02 -6.07
CA ILE A 421 62.89 -38.16 -6.90
C ILE A 421 64.20 -37.81 -6.19
N LYS A 422 64.16 -37.60 -4.87
CA LYS A 422 65.38 -37.37 -4.08
C LYS A 422 66.26 -38.62 -4.00
N SER A 423 65.65 -39.79 -3.84
CA SER A 423 66.37 -41.06 -3.82
C SER A 423 67.02 -41.36 -5.17
N GLU A 424 66.32 -41.06 -6.28
CA GLU A 424 66.84 -41.20 -7.64
C GLU A 424 68.00 -40.24 -7.88
N ASN A 425 67.90 -38.98 -7.41
CA ASN A 425 69.03 -38.05 -7.46
C ASN A 425 70.25 -38.56 -6.66
N LEU A 426 70.04 -39.18 -5.50
CA LEU A 426 71.14 -39.77 -4.72
C LEU A 426 71.79 -40.94 -5.47
N ILE A 427 70.99 -41.82 -6.06
CA ILE A 427 71.49 -42.92 -6.91
C ILE A 427 72.25 -42.34 -8.10
N LEU A 428 71.70 -41.34 -8.77
CA LEU A 428 72.32 -40.70 -9.92
C LEU A 428 73.66 -40.06 -9.54
N ASN A 429 73.71 -39.32 -8.43
CA ASN A 429 74.96 -38.78 -7.89
C ASN A 429 75.97 -39.89 -7.60
N ARG A 430 75.54 -41.00 -6.99
CA ARG A 430 76.41 -42.14 -6.75
C ARG A 430 76.90 -42.79 -8.04
N THR A 431 76.06 -42.88 -9.06
CA THR A 431 76.47 -43.39 -10.38
C THR A 431 77.46 -42.44 -11.05
N CYS A 432 77.27 -41.12 -10.95
CA CYS A 432 78.23 -40.13 -11.40
C CYS A 432 79.57 -40.31 -10.68
N GLU A 433 79.60 -40.43 -9.35
CA GLU A 433 80.83 -40.70 -8.59
C GLU A 433 81.52 -42.00 -9.03
N LEU A 434 80.77 -43.09 -9.23
CA LEU A 434 81.32 -44.37 -9.70
C LEU A 434 81.89 -44.26 -11.11
N LEU A 435 81.23 -43.50 -12.00
CA LEU A 435 81.72 -43.24 -13.35
C LEU A 435 82.97 -42.37 -13.33
N THR A 436 83.02 -41.34 -12.49
CA THR A 436 84.22 -40.52 -12.28
C THR A 436 85.38 -41.36 -11.76
N LYS A 437 85.15 -42.22 -10.76
CA LYS A 437 86.19 -43.16 -10.27
C LYS A 437 86.66 -44.13 -11.34
N LYS A 438 85.73 -44.72 -12.12
CA LYS A 438 86.11 -45.60 -13.24
C LYS A 438 86.87 -44.85 -14.33
N TYR A 439 86.55 -43.58 -14.54
CA TYR A 439 87.26 -42.71 -15.47
C TYR A 439 88.67 -42.39 -14.95
N GLU A 440 88.82 -42.11 -13.65
CA GLU A 440 90.12 -41.99 -12.97
C GLU A 440 90.94 -43.29 -13.06
N ASP A 441 90.35 -44.45 -12.72
CA ASP A 441 91.02 -45.75 -12.87
C ASP A 441 91.45 -46.04 -14.32
N LEU A 442 90.64 -45.63 -15.30
CA LEU A 442 90.95 -45.77 -16.73
C LEU A 442 92.05 -44.79 -17.13
N LYS A 443 92.03 -43.57 -16.59
CA LYS A 443 93.05 -42.55 -16.76
C LYS A 443 94.40 -43.02 -16.22
N ASP A 444 94.44 -43.55 -15.00
CA ASP A 444 95.63 -44.12 -14.39
C ASP A 444 96.19 -45.32 -15.19
N LYS A 445 95.30 -46.19 -15.73
CA LYS A 445 95.71 -47.29 -16.62
C LYS A 445 96.28 -46.81 -17.95
N MET A 446 95.69 -45.77 -18.55
CA MET A 446 96.20 -45.16 -19.79
C MET A 446 97.55 -44.48 -19.55
N GLU A 447 97.72 -43.79 -18.41
CA GLU A 447 98.98 -43.19 -17.97
C GLU A 447 100.06 -44.27 -17.73
N SER A 448 99.71 -45.42 -17.12
CA SER A 448 100.64 -46.55 -16.92
C SER A 448 101.06 -47.27 -18.21
N MET A 449 100.27 -47.14 -19.28
CA MET A 449 100.59 -47.63 -20.63
C MET A 449 101.37 -46.61 -21.48
N GLY A 450 101.79 -45.49 -20.88
CA GLY A 450 102.59 -44.45 -21.55
C GLY A 450 101.78 -43.48 -22.43
N MET A 451 100.45 -43.49 -22.31
CA MET A 451 99.56 -42.59 -23.04
C MET A 451 99.12 -41.44 -22.15
N VAL A 452 99.38 -40.20 -22.56
CA VAL A 452 99.06 -38.99 -21.78
C VAL A 452 97.56 -38.70 -21.87
N VAL A 453 96.88 -38.69 -20.72
CA VAL A 453 95.44 -38.39 -20.62
C VAL A 453 95.25 -36.89 -20.33
N LEU A 454 94.68 -36.17 -21.29
CA LEU A 454 94.29 -34.76 -21.15
C LEU A 454 93.05 -34.64 -20.27
N GLU A 455 93.24 -34.15 -19.04
CA GLU A 455 92.16 -33.85 -18.09
C GLU A 455 91.45 -32.54 -18.45
N ASN A 456 90.13 -32.60 -18.64
CA ASN A 456 89.31 -31.45 -19.06
C ASN A 456 88.76 -30.66 -17.86
N ILE A 457 89.38 -29.51 -17.62
CA ILE A 457 88.80 -28.17 -17.36
C ILE A 457 87.62 -28.09 -16.36
N GLU A 458 87.93 -27.76 -15.11
CA GLU A 458 87.04 -26.98 -14.23
C GLU A 458 86.78 -25.61 -14.88
N VAL A 459 85.52 -25.19 -14.99
CA VAL A 459 85.13 -23.86 -15.51
C VAL A 459 84.78 -22.94 -14.32
N PRO A 460 85.63 -21.97 -13.95
CA PRO A 460 85.32 -21.02 -12.89
C PRO A 460 84.38 -19.92 -13.41
N MET A 461 83.22 -19.76 -12.75
CA MET A 461 82.32 -18.63 -12.96
C MET A 461 82.84 -17.36 -12.26
N ARG A 462 83.92 -16.75 -12.76
CA ARG A 462 84.19 -15.31 -12.59
C ARG A 462 85.36 -14.87 -13.45
N ILE A 463 85.11 -13.82 -14.22
CA ILE A 463 86.01 -13.23 -15.21
C ILE A 463 87.09 -12.43 -14.46
N GLU A 464 88.31 -12.97 -14.41
CA GLU A 464 89.53 -12.18 -14.32
C GLU A 464 90.28 -12.33 -15.66
N ARG A 465 90.72 -11.21 -16.23
CA ARG A 465 91.49 -11.19 -17.49
C ARG A 465 92.74 -12.06 -17.34
N PRO A 466 92.90 -13.16 -18.10
CA PRO A 466 94.14 -13.91 -18.12
C PRO A 466 95.18 -13.12 -18.92
N LYS A 467 96.33 -12.85 -18.32
CA LYS A 467 97.53 -12.44 -19.06
C LYS A 467 97.85 -13.56 -20.05
N THR A 468 98.07 -13.17 -21.31
CA THR A 468 98.55 -14.00 -22.41
C THR A 468 99.67 -14.93 -21.94
N ALA A 469 99.39 -16.24 -21.91
CA ALA A 469 100.42 -17.26 -21.92
C ALA A 469 100.78 -17.55 -23.38
N ALA A 470 102.05 -17.36 -23.72
CA ALA A 470 102.60 -17.58 -25.05
C ALA A 470 102.47 -19.06 -25.50
N PRO A 471 102.38 -19.32 -26.82
CA PRO A 471 102.34 -20.68 -27.36
C PRO A 471 103.66 -21.42 -27.07
N LYS A 472 103.60 -22.74 -26.88
CA LYS A 472 104.75 -23.57 -26.48
C LYS A 472 105.60 -24.13 -27.63
N THR A 473 105.32 -23.78 -28.89
CA THR A 473 106.11 -24.25 -30.05
C THR A 473 106.11 -23.20 -31.17
N ASP A 474 107.23 -23.08 -31.90
CA ASP A 474 107.44 -22.14 -33.02
C ASP A 474 107.17 -22.78 -34.40
N ASP A 475 106.66 -24.02 -34.44
CA ASP A 475 106.47 -24.76 -35.69
C ASP A 475 105.16 -24.38 -36.37
N THR A 476 105.27 -23.73 -37.54
CA THR A 476 104.15 -23.00 -38.15
C THR A 476 103.02 -23.90 -38.67
N GLU A 477 103.31 -25.17 -39.01
CA GLU A 477 102.29 -26.14 -39.45
C GLU A 477 101.54 -26.78 -38.28
N GLU A 478 102.22 -27.12 -37.18
CA GLU A 478 101.57 -27.64 -35.98
C GLU A 478 100.72 -26.57 -35.29
N LEU A 479 101.18 -25.32 -35.23
CA LEU A 479 100.36 -24.20 -34.78
C LEU A 479 99.14 -24.00 -35.70
N ARG A 480 99.29 -24.17 -37.03
CA ARG A 480 98.15 -24.13 -37.96
C ARG A 480 97.16 -25.26 -37.70
N ASN A 481 97.63 -26.48 -37.49
CA ASN A 481 96.76 -27.63 -37.21
C ASN A 481 96.08 -27.51 -35.85
N MET A 482 96.77 -26.99 -34.84
CA MET A 482 96.21 -26.75 -33.51
C MET A 482 95.24 -25.58 -33.51
N ILE A 483 95.48 -24.53 -34.31
CA ILE A 483 94.52 -23.45 -34.56
C ILE A 483 93.31 -24.00 -35.34
N ASN A 484 93.50 -24.91 -36.30
CA ASN A 484 92.41 -25.53 -37.03
C ASN A 484 91.57 -26.45 -36.13
N ASP A 485 92.19 -27.24 -35.25
CA ASP A 485 91.49 -28.11 -34.31
C ASP A 485 90.82 -27.30 -33.19
N LEU A 486 91.46 -26.24 -32.69
CA LEU A 486 90.82 -25.29 -31.78
C LEU A 486 89.67 -24.54 -32.45
N ASN A 487 89.79 -24.14 -33.72
CA ASN A 487 88.69 -23.55 -34.46
C ASN A 487 87.57 -24.56 -34.70
N GLN A 488 87.89 -25.83 -34.99
CA GLN A 488 86.90 -26.89 -35.14
C GLN A 488 86.17 -27.17 -33.82
N GLN A 489 86.89 -27.23 -32.70
CA GLN A 489 86.29 -27.37 -31.37
C GLN A 489 85.51 -26.13 -30.96
N LEU A 490 85.97 -24.93 -31.33
CA LEU A 490 85.23 -23.68 -31.12
C LEU A 490 83.94 -23.70 -31.94
N ASP A 491 83.98 -24.19 -33.18
CA ASP A 491 82.82 -24.31 -34.06
C ASP A 491 81.85 -25.39 -33.57
N GLU A 492 82.31 -26.53 -33.07
CA GLU A 492 81.47 -27.56 -32.43
C GLU A 492 80.81 -27.05 -31.14
N LYS A 493 81.54 -26.28 -30.32
CA LYS A 493 80.99 -25.67 -29.10
C LYS A 493 80.03 -24.54 -29.44
N ARG A 494 80.32 -23.73 -30.46
CA ARG A 494 79.38 -22.74 -31.02
C ARG A 494 78.14 -23.44 -31.56
N ALA A 495 78.28 -24.57 -32.25
CA ALA A 495 77.15 -25.37 -32.75
C ALA A 495 76.32 -26.01 -31.63
N ARG A 496 76.92 -26.37 -30.48
CA ARG A 496 76.18 -26.83 -29.28
C ARG A 496 75.54 -25.71 -28.47
N ILE A 497 76.17 -24.53 -28.41
CA ILE A 497 75.63 -23.37 -27.68
C ILE A 497 74.53 -22.67 -28.49
N ALA A 498 74.63 -22.65 -29.81
CA ALA A 498 73.61 -22.08 -30.70
C ALA A 498 72.17 -22.54 -30.35
N PRO A 499 71.83 -23.84 -30.29
CA PRO A 499 70.48 -24.28 -29.97
C PRO A 499 70.05 -23.96 -28.53
N LEU A 500 70.98 -23.83 -27.58
CA LEU A 500 70.66 -23.43 -26.20
C LEU A 500 70.40 -21.92 -26.12
N LYS A 501 71.15 -21.12 -26.87
CA LYS A 501 70.90 -19.68 -27.01
C LYS A 501 69.57 -19.44 -27.70
N ASP A 502 69.30 -20.17 -28.78
CA ASP A 502 68.02 -20.12 -29.50
C ASP A 502 66.86 -20.52 -28.58
N ARG A 503 67.02 -21.59 -27.78
CA ARG A 503 65.99 -22.02 -26.82
C ARG A 503 65.76 -21.01 -25.71
N ARG A 504 66.82 -20.33 -25.23
CA ARG A 504 66.69 -19.26 -24.24
C ARG A 504 66.00 -18.04 -24.83
N GLU A 505 66.35 -17.65 -26.06
CA GLU A 505 65.70 -16.57 -26.79
C GLU A 505 64.24 -16.91 -27.10
N ASP A 506 63.92 -18.16 -27.43
CA ASP A 506 62.55 -18.66 -27.60
C ASP A 506 61.73 -18.59 -26.31
N VAL A 507 62.31 -18.99 -25.17
CA VAL A 507 61.61 -18.91 -23.88
C VAL A 507 61.41 -17.45 -23.46
N ALA A 508 62.39 -16.59 -23.67
CA ALA A 508 62.26 -15.15 -23.43
C ALA A 508 61.18 -14.51 -24.32
N ARG A 509 61.15 -14.89 -25.61
CA ARG A 509 60.10 -14.47 -26.55
C ARG A 509 58.72 -14.95 -26.10
N LYS A 510 58.58 -16.24 -25.72
CA LYS A 510 57.33 -16.79 -25.20
C LYS A 510 56.85 -16.08 -23.94
N LEU A 511 57.75 -15.82 -22.99
CA LEU A 511 57.43 -15.10 -21.76
C LEU A 511 56.90 -13.69 -22.09
N ASN A 512 57.60 -12.95 -22.94
CA ASN A 512 57.20 -11.60 -23.33
C ASN A 512 55.85 -11.59 -24.07
N LEU A 513 55.63 -12.53 -25.00
CA LEU A 513 54.35 -12.69 -25.68
C LEU A 513 53.22 -12.99 -24.69
N THR A 514 53.42 -13.93 -23.75
CA THR A 514 52.40 -14.22 -22.74
C THR A 514 52.12 -13.05 -21.80
N LEU A 515 53.14 -12.23 -21.52
CA LEU A 515 52.98 -11.03 -20.69
C LEU A 515 52.20 -9.94 -21.44
N GLU A 516 52.49 -9.74 -22.73
CA GLU A 516 51.74 -8.84 -23.60
C GLU A 516 50.29 -9.30 -23.79
N GLU A 517 50.05 -10.60 -23.98
CA GLU A 517 48.70 -11.19 -24.03
C GLU A 517 47.94 -10.99 -22.72
N PHE A 518 48.61 -11.17 -21.58
CA PHE A 518 48.00 -10.91 -20.28
C PHE A 518 47.65 -9.43 -20.10
N GLN A 519 48.56 -8.51 -20.46
CA GLN A 519 48.32 -7.08 -20.35
C GLN A 519 47.22 -6.60 -21.30
N THR A 520 47.16 -7.12 -22.52
CA THR A 520 46.09 -6.80 -23.48
C THR A 520 44.73 -7.34 -23.03
N LYS A 521 44.67 -8.59 -22.54
CA LYS A 521 43.45 -9.15 -21.93
C LYS A 521 43.00 -8.35 -20.71
N LYS A 522 43.93 -7.95 -19.84
CA LYS A 522 43.63 -7.11 -18.68
C LYS A 522 43.06 -5.76 -19.09
N ARG A 523 43.71 -5.05 -20.04
CA ARG A 523 43.21 -3.78 -20.58
C ARG A 523 41.82 -3.92 -21.20
N ARG A 524 41.60 -4.99 -21.97
CA ARG A 524 40.29 -5.27 -22.58
C ARG A 524 39.22 -5.52 -21.54
N TYR A 525 39.53 -6.31 -20.50
CA TYR A 525 38.63 -6.54 -19.39
C TYR A 525 38.28 -5.25 -18.65
N ASP A 526 39.29 -4.41 -18.34
CA ASP A 526 39.08 -3.13 -17.68
C ASP A 526 38.23 -2.18 -18.54
N GLN A 527 38.44 -2.18 -19.87
CA GLN A 527 37.61 -1.41 -20.82
C GLN A 527 36.17 -1.93 -20.92
N GLU A 528 35.97 -3.25 -21.05
CA GLU A 528 34.63 -3.86 -21.09
C GLU A 528 33.89 -3.64 -19.77
N LYS A 529 34.60 -3.72 -18.64
CA LYS A 529 34.04 -3.40 -17.32
C LYS A 529 33.58 -1.95 -17.25
N HIS A 530 34.41 -0.99 -17.65
CA HIS A 530 34.03 0.42 -17.65
C HIS A 530 32.87 0.72 -18.62
N ALA A 531 32.86 0.11 -19.81
CA ALA A 531 31.76 0.25 -20.75
C ALA A 531 30.44 -0.31 -20.16
N MET A 532 30.51 -1.44 -19.45
CA MET A 532 29.34 -2.02 -18.77
C MET A 532 28.88 -1.15 -17.58
N GLU A 533 29.80 -0.54 -16.83
CA GLU A 533 29.48 0.43 -15.78
C GLU A 533 28.79 1.68 -16.34
N GLU A 534 29.27 2.22 -17.47
CA GLU A 534 28.65 3.35 -18.17
C GLU A 534 27.26 2.99 -18.74
N HIS A 535 27.13 1.82 -19.37
CA HIS A 535 25.83 1.33 -19.85
C HIS A 535 24.85 1.09 -18.70
N PHE A 536 25.31 0.55 -17.58
CA PHE A 536 24.49 0.34 -16.40
C PHE A 536 24.03 1.69 -15.82
N ALA A 537 24.91 2.68 -15.73
CA ALA A 537 24.56 4.03 -15.28
C ALA A 537 23.55 4.71 -16.22
N ALA A 538 23.73 4.57 -17.54
CA ALA A 538 22.78 5.10 -18.53
C ALA A 538 21.42 4.40 -18.45
N LEU A 539 21.40 3.07 -18.26
CA LEU A 539 20.17 2.30 -18.11
C LEU A 539 19.45 2.62 -16.80
N MET A 540 20.19 2.77 -15.69
CA MET A 540 19.65 3.24 -14.41
C MET A 540 18.95 4.59 -14.58
N LYS A 541 19.58 5.54 -15.28
CA LYS A 541 18.98 6.85 -15.55
C LYS A 541 17.73 6.75 -16.44
N GLN A 542 17.73 5.87 -17.45
CA GLN A 542 16.54 5.62 -18.27
C GLN A 542 15.41 4.98 -17.47
N VAL A 543 15.72 4.07 -16.54
CA VAL A 543 14.73 3.47 -15.65
C VAL A 543 14.18 4.52 -14.70
N GLU A 544 15.00 5.39 -14.11
CA GLU A 544 14.56 6.51 -13.28
C GLU A 544 13.64 7.47 -14.06
N ASP A 545 14.01 7.83 -15.30
CA ASP A 545 13.17 8.68 -16.17
C ASP A 545 11.85 7.99 -16.53
N LEU A 546 11.86 6.68 -16.80
CA LEU A 546 10.64 5.91 -17.10
C LEU A 546 9.75 5.72 -15.87
N GLU A 547 10.34 5.49 -14.70
CA GLU A 547 9.61 5.41 -13.42
C GLU A 547 8.97 6.77 -13.10
N ALA A 548 9.70 7.88 -13.29
CA ALA A 548 9.14 9.22 -13.12
C ALA A 548 7.99 9.50 -14.11
N ARG A 549 8.12 9.08 -15.37
CA ARG A 549 7.04 9.18 -16.37
C ARG A 549 5.84 8.30 -16.03
N TYR A 550 6.08 7.08 -15.55
CA TYR A 550 5.03 6.16 -15.12
C TYR A 550 4.30 6.70 -13.89
N GLU A 551 5.01 7.23 -12.90
CA GLU A 551 4.38 7.87 -11.74
C GLU A 551 3.58 9.10 -12.14
N HIS A 552 4.09 9.93 -13.06
CA HIS A 552 3.35 11.06 -13.60
C HIS A 552 2.10 10.62 -14.37
N ALA A 553 2.21 9.60 -15.23
CA ALA A 553 1.07 9.05 -15.97
C ALA A 553 0.07 8.34 -15.07
N SER A 554 0.52 7.66 -14.01
CA SER A 554 -0.33 6.97 -13.03
C SER A 554 -1.08 7.96 -12.16
N THR A 555 -0.42 9.04 -11.72
CA THR A 555 -1.08 10.13 -10.99
C THR A 555 -2.07 10.86 -11.88
N GLN A 556 -1.72 11.16 -13.13
CA GLN A 556 -2.67 11.71 -14.11
C GLN A 556 -3.83 10.74 -14.40
N GLY A 557 -3.58 9.44 -14.50
CA GLY A 557 -4.59 8.41 -14.70
C GLY A 557 -5.57 8.35 -13.54
N LYS A 558 -5.08 8.31 -12.30
CA LYS A 558 -5.93 8.37 -11.09
C LYS A 558 -6.72 9.67 -10.99
N MET A 559 -6.12 10.80 -11.38
CA MET A 559 -6.82 12.08 -11.43
C MET A 559 -7.91 12.10 -12.51
N ALA A 560 -7.66 11.49 -13.67
CA ALA A 560 -8.64 11.35 -14.74
C ALA A 560 -9.75 10.34 -14.40
N GLU A 561 -9.43 9.26 -13.68
CA GLU A 561 -10.38 8.29 -13.17
C GLU A 561 -11.28 8.91 -12.10
N LEU A 562 -10.70 9.64 -11.14
CA LEU A 562 -11.48 10.43 -10.17
C LEU A 562 -12.31 11.53 -10.84
N ALA A 563 -11.79 12.18 -11.88
CA ALA A 563 -12.54 13.15 -12.69
C ALA A 563 -13.67 12.48 -13.49
N GLY A 564 -13.46 11.23 -13.94
CA GLY A 564 -14.44 10.40 -14.61
C GLY A 564 -15.55 9.95 -13.66
N ASP A 565 -15.19 9.39 -12.50
CA ASP A 565 -16.11 8.94 -11.46
C ASP A 565 -16.94 10.10 -10.91
N THR A 566 -16.32 11.27 -10.74
CA THR A 566 -17.05 12.49 -10.36
C THR A 566 -17.95 12.95 -11.48
N ALA A 567 -17.49 12.99 -12.74
CA ALA A 567 -18.34 13.33 -13.88
C ALA A 567 -19.50 12.33 -14.07
N GLU A 568 -19.30 11.03 -13.85
CA GLU A 568 -20.35 10.00 -13.89
C GLU A 568 -21.32 10.16 -12.72
N ALA A 569 -20.82 10.44 -11.52
CA ALA A 569 -21.67 10.76 -10.37
C ALA A 569 -22.47 12.06 -10.60
N HIS A 570 -21.88 13.05 -11.27
CA HIS A 570 -22.54 14.28 -11.66
C HIS A 570 -23.57 14.03 -12.78
N ILE A 571 -23.26 13.20 -13.79
CA ILE A 571 -24.22 12.79 -14.85
C ILE A 571 -25.38 11.99 -14.25
N ALA A 572 -25.11 11.08 -13.31
CA ALA A 572 -26.13 10.33 -12.57
C ALA A 572 -27.04 11.26 -11.75
N LYS A 573 -26.47 12.26 -11.07
CA LYS A 573 -27.22 13.30 -10.34
C LYS A 573 -27.99 14.26 -11.29
N ILE A 574 -27.48 14.49 -12.50
CA ILE A 574 -28.16 15.27 -13.56
C ILE A 574 -29.33 14.47 -14.16
N THR A 575 -29.20 13.16 -14.35
CA THR A 575 -30.32 12.28 -14.75
C THR A 575 -31.39 12.16 -13.68
N ASP A 576 -31.03 12.36 -12.41
CA ASP A 576 -31.94 12.43 -11.25
C ASP A 576 -32.48 13.86 -10.99
N GLY A 577 -32.17 14.84 -11.85
CA GLY A 577 -32.87 16.14 -11.90
C GLY A 577 -32.31 17.26 -11.00
N SER A 578 -31.13 17.10 -10.39
CA SER A 578 -30.54 18.13 -9.51
C SER A 578 -29.36 18.87 -10.18
N ILE A 579 -29.67 19.66 -11.20
CA ILE A 579 -28.66 20.33 -12.07
C ILE A 579 -27.93 21.47 -11.34
N ASN A 580 -28.60 22.22 -10.47
CA ASN A 580 -28.02 23.42 -9.84
C ASN A 580 -27.06 23.11 -8.69
N GLN A 581 -27.29 22.05 -7.92
CA GLN A 581 -26.39 21.61 -6.85
C GLN A 581 -25.06 21.05 -7.39
N VAL A 582 -25.11 20.46 -8.58
CA VAL A 582 -23.93 19.93 -9.27
C VAL A 582 -23.04 21.07 -9.78
N ILE A 583 -23.60 22.18 -10.25
CA ILE A 583 -22.84 23.36 -10.71
C ILE A 583 -22.10 24.02 -9.53
N GLU A 584 -22.76 24.15 -8.38
CA GLU A 584 -22.19 24.75 -7.17
C GLU A 584 -21.06 23.89 -6.56
N GLU A 585 -21.21 22.56 -6.55
CA GLU A 585 -20.15 21.63 -6.13
C GLU A 585 -18.93 21.68 -7.06
N ILE A 586 -19.14 21.82 -8.38
CA ILE A 586 -18.06 21.94 -9.37
C ILE A 586 -17.28 23.24 -9.18
N GLU A 587 -17.95 24.36 -8.94
CA GLU A 587 -17.28 25.65 -8.70
C GLU A 587 -16.46 25.64 -7.40
N GLN A 588 -16.99 25.04 -6.33
CA GLN A 588 -16.27 24.90 -5.06
C GLN A 588 -15.06 23.98 -5.15
N LEU A 589 -15.16 22.86 -5.88
CA LEU A 589 -14.03 21.96 -6.11
C LEU A 589 -12.97 22.60 -7.02
N THR A 590 -13.37 23.36 -8.03
CA THR A 590 -12.44 24.10 -8.90
C THR A 590 -11.64 25.15 -8.10
N LYS A 591 -12.28 25.80 -7.13
CA LYS A 591 -11.65 26.74 -6.19
C LYS A 591 -10.64 26.04 -5.27
N LYS A 592 -10.97 24.84 -4.76
CA LYS A 592 -10.05 24.02 -3.94
C LYS A 592 -8.84 23.53 -4.73
N TYR A 593 -9.04 23.05 -5.96
CA TYR A 593 -7.93 22.62 -6.82
C TYR A 593 -6.97 23.77 -7.18
N GLN A 594 -7.48 24.99 -7.37
CA GLN A 594 -6.63 26.19 -7.55
C GLN A 594 -5.85 26.54 -6.28
N GLN A 595 -6.44 26.40 -5.09
CA GLN A 595 -5.76 26.62 -3.81
C GLN A 595 -4.67 25.57 -3.53
N ASP A 596 -4.91 24.30 -3.85
CA ASP A 596 -3.91 23.22 -3.69
C ASP A 596 -2.76 23.33 -4.71
N ALA A 597 -3.05 23.79 -5.94
CA ALA A 597 -2.02 24.10 -6.93
C ALA A 597 -1.12 25.28 -6.49
N ASP A 598 -1.68 26.25 -5.77
CA ASP A 598 -0.93 27.39 -5.19
C ASP A 598 -0.18 27.03 -3.90
N ALA A 599 -0.66 26.04 -3.14
CA ALA A 599 0.02 25.47 -1.97
C ALA A 599 1.22 24.59 -2.38
N GLY A 600 1.09 23.82 -3.46
CA GLY A 600 2.17 23.04 -4.06
C GLY A 600 3.35 23.89 -4.54
N ARG A 601 3.13 25.15 -4.90
CA ARG A 601 4.20 26.10 -5.28
C ARG A 601 4.93 26.73 -4.09
N ARG A 602 4.34 26.73 -2.89
CA ARG A 602 4.90 27.40 -1.69
C ARG A 602 5.53 26.43 -0.68
N GLY A 603 5.37 25.11 -0.87
CA GLY A 603 5.79 24.08 0.06
C GLY A 603 7.11 23.36 -0.25
N SER A 604 8.07 23.96 -0.97
CA SER A 604 9.40 23.35 -1.15
C SER A 604 10.29 23.58 0.07
N ALA A 605 9.95 22.94 1.19
CA ALA A 605 10.88 22.73 2.29
C ALA A 605 11.24 21.24 2.34
N GLN A 606 12.36 20.91 1.69
CA GLN A 606 13.20 19.76 2.02
C GLN A 606 13.28 19.65 3.55
N VAL A 607 13.02 18.50 4.19
CA VAL A 607 14.13 17.67 4.69
C VAL A 607 13.75 16.20 5.01
N ASN A 608 12.47 15.78 5.12
CA ASN A 608 12.18 14.42 5.65
C ASN A 608 11.62 13.37 4.66
N THR A 609 11.37 13.71 3.40
CA THR A 609 10.83 12.77 2.39
C THR A 609 11.90 12.06 1.57
N ILE A 610 13.15 12.51 1.60
CA ILE A 610 14.23 11.92 0.79
C ILE A 610 14.76 10.63 1.44
N ASP A 611 14.86 10.58 2.77
CA ASP A 611 15.38 9.41 3.48
C ASP A 611 14.38 8.25 3.54
N THR A 612 13.09 8.55 3.71
CA THR A 612 12.03 7.54 3.63
C THR A 612 11.88 6.95 2.22
N LYS A 613 12.09 7.76 1.17
CA LYS A 613 12.10 7.31 -0.23
C LYS A 613 13.33 6.47 -0.59
N LYS A 614 14.52 6.84 -0.11
CA LYS A 614 15.74 6.01 -0.26
C LYS A 614 15.61 4.67 0.43
N GLN A 615 14.98 4.64 1.60
CA GLN A 615 14.70 3.39 2.31
C GLN A 615 13.72 2.52 1.51
N MET A 616 12.65 3.09 0.98
CA MET A 616 11.66 2.37 0.15
C MET A 616 12.25 1.84 -1.16
N LEU A 617 13.15 2.59 -1.81
CA LEU A 617 13.91 2.14 -2.98
C LEU A 617 14.87 0.99 -2.64
N MET A 618 15.54 1.04 -1.50
CA MET A 618 16.35 -0.07 -1.00
C MET A 618 15.49 -1.32 -0.79
N TRP A 619 14.33 -1.21 -0.16
CA TRP A 619 13.41 -2.35 0.05
C TRP A 619 12.89 -2.93 -1.28
N ARG A 620 12.51 -2.09 -2.25
CA ARG A 620 12.08 -2.55 -3.59
C ARG A 620 13.21 -3.18 -4.39
N SER A 621 14.44 -2.67 -4.28
CA SER A 621 15.61 -3.28 -4.93
C SER A 621 15.92 -4.66 -4.34
N LEU A 622 15.73 -4.82 -3.02
CA LEU A 622 15.91 -6.08 -2.30
C LEU A 622 14.83 -7.11 -2.70
N GLU A 623 13.59 -6.66 -2.86
CA GLU A 623 12.46 -7.43 -3.37
C GLU A 623 12.73 -7.92 -4.80
N LYS A 624 13.17 -7.04 -5.71
CA LYS A 624 13.52 -7.38 -7.10
C LYS A 624 14.68 -8.39 -7.19
N ILE A 625 15.67 -8.29 -6.29
CA ILE A 625 16.77 -9.27 -6.20
C ILE A 625 16.25 -10.63 -5.74
N PHE A 626 15.31 -10.66 -4.78
CA PHE A 626 14.69 -11.91 -4.34
C PHE A 626 13.78 -12.51 -5.39
N GLU A 627 13.02 -11.71 -6.13
CA GLU A 627 12.21 -12.15 -7.27
C GLU A 627 13.08 -12.71 -8.41
N MET A 628 14.21 -12.08 -8.73
CA MET A 628 15.16 -12.63 -9.70
C MET A 628 15.80 -13.92 -9.23
N LYS A 629 16.14 -14.05 -7.93
CA LYS A 629 16.63 -15.31 -7.35
C LYS A 629 15.55 -16.40 -7.39
N LEU A 630 14.29 -16.05 -7.17
CA LEU A 630 13.14 -16.94 -7.31
C LEU A 630 12.87 -17.34 -8.76
N ALA A 631 13.03 -16.42 -9.71
CA ALA A 631 12.87 -16.69 -11.13
C ALA A 631 13.99 -17.59 -11.67
N LEU A 632 15.24 -17.37 -11.24
CA LEU A 632 16.37 -18.25 -11.54
C LEU A 632 16.20 -19.64 -10.91
N ALA A 633 15.64 -19.73 -9.70
CA ALA A 633 15.31 -21.00 -9.07
C ALA A 633 14.16 -21.75 -9.78
N LYS A 634 13.24 -21.03 -10.45
CA LYS A 634 12.11 -21.59 -11.19
C LYS A 634 12.44 -21.96 -12.64
N GLN A 635 13.44 -21.34 -13.26
CA GLN A 635 13.85 -21.61 -14.65
C GLN A 635 14.79 -22.81 -14.83
N ASP A 636 15.33 -23.39 -13.74
CA ASP A 636 16.24 -24.54 -13.80
C ASP A 636 15.69 -25.83 -13.12
N PRO A 637 14.56 -26.42 -13.58
CA PRO A 637 14.15 -27.74 -13.12
C PRO A 637 14.74 -28.90 -13.96
N ALA A 638 15.50 -28.66 -15.04
CA ALA A 638 15.78 -29.71 -16.03
C ALA A 638 17.25 -30.01 -16.43
N LYS A 639 18.27 -29.24 -16.07
CA LYS A 639 19.68 -29.64 -16.32
C LYS A 639 20.69 -29.06 -15.32
N SER A 640 20.79 -29.63 -14.12
CA SER A 640 22.02 -29.52 -13.31
C SER A 640 22.08 -30.58 -12.20
N ASP A 641 22.86 -31.64 -12.41
CA ASP A 641 23.24 -32.64 -11.40
C ASP A 641 24.26 -32.10 -10.36
N TYR A 642 24.21 -30.81 -10.02
CA TYR A 642 25.10 -30.23 -9.01
C TYR A 642 24.37 -29.23 -8.10
N PRO A 643 24.59 -29.31 -6.77
CA PRO A 643 24.04 -28.36 -5.81
C PRO A 643 24.69 -26.98 -5.97
N ILE A 644 23.87 -25.93 -5.95
CA ILE A 644 24.27 -24.53 -6.07
C ILE A 644 25.12 -24.17 -4.85
N GLY A 645 26.44 -24.23 -5.05
CA GLY A 645 27.43 -23.96 -4.03
C GLY A 645 28.84 -24.46 -4.39
N ASP A 646 29.18 -24.62 -5.66
CA ASP A 646 30.58 -24.80 -6.08
C ASP A 646 30.73 -24.56 -7.59
N ARG A 647 31.13 -23.35 -7.97
CA ARG A 647 31.88 -23.12 -9.23
C ARG A 647 33.02 -22.15 -8.94
N ARG A 648 34.06 -22.66 -8.28
CA ARG A 648 35.41 -22.12 -8.48
C ARG A 648 35.93 -22.59 -9.83
N GLY A 649 36.54 -21.65 -10.56
CA GLY A 649 37.73 -21.82 -11.39
C GLY A 649 37.81 -23.03 -12.32
N GLY A 650 37.74 -22.76 -13.63
CA GLY A 650 38.14 -23.71 -14.66
C GLY A 650 38.69 -23.01 -15.90
N ARG A 651 40.03 -22.99 -15.98
CA ARG A 651 40.93 -22.95 -17.16
C ARG A 651 40.36 -22.40 -18.49
N PHE A 652 40.92 -21.29 -18.96
CA PHE A 652 41.84 -21.21 -20.12
C PHE A 652 42.64 -19.90 -20.06
#